data_AF-A0A8S1D8L4-F1
#
_entry.id   AF-A0A8S1D8L4-F1
#
_cell.length_a   1.000
_cell.length_b   1.000
_cell.length_c   1.000
_cell.angle_alpha   90.00
_cell.angle_beta   90.00
_cell.angle_gamma   90.00
#
_symmetry.space_group_name_H-M   'P 1'
#
loop_
_entity.id
_entity.type
_entity.pdbx_description
1 polymer ?
#
loop_
_entity_poly.entity_id
_entity_poly.type
_entity_poly.pdbx_seq_one_letter_code
_entity_poly.pdbx_strand_id
1 'polypeptide(L)'
;MALNAVMKSRKSSKQDEPSNGHWRKSKPKISEVEEMWDDDIPVPNFPIWTSIILICCCATISFIPALNGDFVFDDSEAVLNNEDVRTSTPVWNVFYNDYWGTRLSHPSSHKSYRPLTVLSFRLNYWLSGGILIARSFKLANLLLHIVISVISLSLFDRLFGGNCPKASLLASLLFAVHPIHCEAVAGIVGRADLLCALFFFLAFLSYCKSVDSSLHSYRIFSSVIWLDLTMIFTMVSMLCKEQGITVLGLCSVYDLVNLWQEQEPKKRKGVVMRHIALAMWGAVLLLGRWVVMGGQVPTFQPVDNPASFADSFFTRVVSFNYIYALNFWLLLCPDWLCFDWAMGCIPLITSPLDLRVMAPIIFWVGMTLLGLRLFYTSSTKSARIIFLALALLVGTFLPASNLLFRVGFVIAERVLYLPSTGFCMLIALGVRQLSTLSPEYHQTIRSSFMMLLVTMALKSCQRSKEWGTEQELFRSALAVCPLNAKVHYNVAKNAADLGDKQLALEEYTIALKLHPEYEQAMNNLGNLLRDGGHLNEAESLLTQAVTIRPNFAAAWMNLGIVQAGLKKYQDAEESYMTALQHRPKYPDCYYNLGNLYLEQGRHDDAYEAWRNATELKPTHVVAWSNMVIMLDSIGRRQVAEQVGREALTHLPNEAGLHFNLANTLGKLKQFAKAERHFLKATALDPDNAKYHANLGMCIFIKNRY
;
A
#
# COMPACT_ATOMS: atom_id res chain seq x y z
N MET A 1 -20.20 -32.04 92.60
CA MET A 1 -19.35 -30.83 92.64
C MET A 1 -20.17 -29.68 92.08
N ALA A 2 -20.36 -28.67 92.95
CA ALA A 2 -21.12 -27.42 92.87
C ALA A 2 -21.10 -26.67 91.52
N LEU A 3 -22.03 -25.78 91.16
CA LEU A 3 -23.42 -25.42 91.56
C LEU A 3 -23.82 -24.24 90.63
N ASN A 4 -25.09 -24.15 90.24
CA ASN A 4 -25.89 -22.96 89.83
C ASN A 4 -25.44 -22.09 88.63
N ALA A 5 -26.22 -21.84 87.57
CA ALA A 5 -27.62 -21.41 87.43
C ALA A 5 -27.88 -19.90 87.72
N VAL A 6 -28.57 -19.25 86.76
CA VAL A 6 -29.72 -18.33 86.95
C VAL A 6 -29.53 -16.78 86.92
N MET A 7 -30.13 -16.19 85.87
CA MET A 7 -31.08 -15.05 85.82
C MET A 7 -30.70 -13.55 85.89
N LYS A 8 -31.55 -12.81 85.13
CA LYS A 8 -32.16 -11.47 85.32
C LYS A 8 -31.31 -10.25 84.95
N SER A 9 -31.67 -9.53 83.88
CA SER A 9 -32.72 -8.50 83.76
C SER A 9 -32.47 -7.23 84.60
N ARG A 10 -32.35 -6.07 83.94
CA ARG A 10 -33.22 -4.89 84.20
C ARG A 10 -32.99 -3.75 83.21
N LYS A 11 -34.12 -3.19 82.75
CA LYS A 11 -34.32 -1.92 82.03
C LYS A 11 -34.05 -0.71 82.94
N SER A 12 -33.69 0.43 82.33
CA SER A 12 -34.34 1.77 82.41
C SER A 12 -33.27 2.88 82.32
N SER A 13 -33.15 3.58 81.19
CA SER A 13 -33.85 4.83 80.83
C SER A 13 -33.22 6.12 81.38
N LYS A 14 -32.61 6.91 80.48
CA LYS A 14 -32.66 8.39 80.35
C LYS A 14 -31.79 8.73 79.13
N GLN A 15 -32.37 9.00 77.96
CA GLN A 15 -32.86 10.30 77.47
C GLN A 15 -31.81 11.43 77.49
N ASP A 16 -31.32 11.69 76.27
CA ASP A 16 -31.28 12.98 75.56
C ASP A 16 -29.90 13.57 75.23
N GLU A 17 -29.79 13.90 73.94
CA GLU A 17 -28.66 14.34 73.11
C GLU A 17 -28.12 15.76 73.47
N PRO A 18 -27.34 16.45 72.60
CA PRO A 18 -25.92 16.28 72.34
C PRO A 18 -25.14 17.59 72.62
N SER A 19 -23.81 17.53 72.82
CA SER A 19 -22.98 18.73 72.63
C SER A 19 -21.60 18.41 72.09
N ASN A 20 -21.35 18.96 70.91
CA ASN A 20 -20.14 18.96 70.11
C ASN A 20 -18.85 19.30 70.86
N GLY A 21 -17.76 18.73 70.35
CA GLY A 21 -16.51 19.46 70.17
C GLY A 21 -15.35 19.04 71.06
N HIS A 22 -14.48 18.17 70.56
CA HIS A 22 -13.09 18.54 70.24
C HIS A 22 -12.25 17.34 69.77
N TRP A 23 -11.93 17.39 68.47
CA TRP A 23 -10.72 16.93 67.80
C TRP A 23 -9.64 16.22 68.65
N ARG A 24 -9.62 14.89 68.59
CA ARG A 24 -8.36 14.13 68.73
C ARG A 24 -7.92 13.66 67.35
N LYS A 25 -6.80 14.22 66.87
CA LYS A 25 -6.05 13.80 65.68
C LYS A 25 -5.70 12.30 65.82
N SER A 26 -6.42 11.43 65.11
CA SER A 26 -5.90 10.13 64.74
C SER A 26 -4.89 10.35 63.60
N LYS A 27 -3.66 9.88 63.81
CA LYS A 27 -2.62 9.84 62.78
C LYS A 27 -3.15 9.11 61.55
N PRO A 28 -2.89 9.58 60.31
CA PRO A 28 -3.23 8.79 59.14
C PRO A 28 -2.43 7.49 59.18
N LYS A 29 -3.13 6.36 58.97
CA LYS A 29 -2.50 5.09 58.61
C LYS A 29 -1.62 5.37 57.39
N ILE A 30 -0.39 4.85 57.45
CA ILE A 30 0.53 4.75 56.32
C ILE A 30 -0.27 4.21 55.13
N SER A 31 -0.25 4.94 54.03
CA SER A 31 -0.90 4.59 52.77
C SER A 31 -0.50 3.19 52.36
N GLU A 32 -1.44 2.24 52.37
CA GLU A 32 -1.35 1.04 51.54
C GLU A 32 -1.22 1.53 50.10
N VAL A 33 -0.01 1.42 49.53
CA VAL A 33 0.18 1.63 48.10
C VAL A 33 -0.60 0.51 47.42
N GLU A 34 -1.69 0.85 46.73
CA GLU A 34 -2.44 -0.14 45.94
C GLU A 34 -1.48 -0.79 44.93
N GLU A 35 -1.21 -2.08 45.14
CA GLU A 35 -0.34 -2.88 44.29
C GLU A 35 -0.97 -2.99 42.89
N MET A 36 -0.25 -2.49 41.88
CA MET A 36 -0.74 -2.46 40.50
C MET A 36 -0.58 -3.83 39.87
N TRP A 37 -1.50 -4.20 38.97
CA TRP A 37 -1.47 -5.52 38.33
C TRP A 37 -0.15 -5.81 37.60
N ASP A 38 0.50 -4.78 37.05
CA ASP A 38 1.75 -4.89 36.30
C ASP A 38 2.99 -4.57 37.13
N ASP A 39 2.91 -4.57 38.48
CA ASP A 39 4.05 -4.20 39.32
C ASP A 39 5.25 -5.13 39.19
N ASP A 40 5.00 -6.41 38.92
CA ASP A 40 6.01 -7.45 38.66
C ASP A 40 6.91 -7.14 37.47
N ILE A 41 6.47 -6.29 36.53
CA ILE A 41 7.26 -5.97 35.34
C ILE A 41 8.49 -5.14 35.77
N PRO A 42 9.71 -5.58 35.43
CA PRO A 42 10.96 -5.01 35.95
C PRO A 42 11.38 -3.75 35.18
N VAL A 43 10.45 -2.82 34.95
CA VAL A 43 10.68 -1.51 34.36
C VAL A 43 10.18 -0.40 35.29
N PRO A 44 10.84 0.78 35.31
CA PRO A 44 10.38 1.90 36.11
C PRO A 44 8.96 2.33 35.73
N ASN A 45 8.16 2.73 36.71
CA ASN A 45 6.89 3.39 36.45
C ASN A 45 7.17 4.84 36.02
N PHE A 46 7.15 5.09 34.71
CA PHE A 46 7.44 6.41 34.16
C PHE A 46 6.20 7.32 34.19
N PRO A 47 6.38 8.63 34.41
CA PRO A 47 5.33 9.59 34.12
C PRO A 47 4.83 9.45 32.67
N ILE A 48 3.55 9.74 32.44
CA ILE A 48 2.95 9.57 31.11
C ILE A 48 3.68 10.37 30.02
N TRP A 49 4.17 11.56 30.33
CA TRP A 49 4.94 12.37 29.39
C TRP A 49 6.27 11.73 29.00
N THR A 50 6.96 11.09 29.95
CA THR A 50 8.19 10.35 29.67
C THR A 50 7.91 9.15 28.77
N SER A 51 6.81 8.42 29.04
CA SER A 51 6.34 7.32 28.19
C SER A 51 6.06 7.79 26.75
N ILE A 52 5.37 8.93 26.60
CA ILE A 52 5.09 9.53 25.29
C ILE A 52 6.39 9.90 24.55
N ILE A 53 7.33 10.55 25.24
CA ILE A 53 8.62 10.94 24.64
C ILE A 53 9.39 9.71 24.17
N LEU A 54 9.47 8.65 24.99
CA LEU A 54 10.15 7.41 24.63
C LEU A 54 9.53 6.78 23.37
N ILE A 55 8.20 6.69 23.31
CA ILE A 55 7.48 6.15 22.15
C ILE A 55 7.77 6.99 20.90
N CYS A 56 7.69 8.32 21.00
CA CYS A 56 7.99 9.23 19.89
C CYS A 56 9.43 9.06 19.38
N CYS A 57 10.41 8.99 20.29
CA CYS A 57 11.82 8.80 19.94
C CYS A 57 12.03 7.43 19.26
N CYS A 58 11.49 6.36 19.82
CA CYS A 58 11.61 5.01 19.27
C CYS A 58 11.00 4.90 17.86
N ALA A 59 9.77 5.40 17.67
CA ALA A 59 9.12 5.42 16.36
C ALA A 59 9.91 6.29 15.35
N THR A 60 10.38 7.47 15.76
CA THR A 60 11.15 8.35 14.88
C THR A 60 12.46 7.70 14.45
N ILE A 61 13.25 7.19 15.38
CA ILE A 61 14.56 6.57 15.09
C ILE A 61 14.41 5.36 14.16
N SER A 62 13.34 4.56 14.35
CA SER A 62 13.11 3.35 13.57
C SER A 62 12.79 3.61 12.10
N PHE A 63 12.14 4.74 11.78
CA PHE A 63 11.57 4.98 10.44
C PHE A 63 12.05 6.28 9.77
N ILE A 64 12.86 7.11 10.44
CA ILE A 64 13.45 8.31 9.83
C ILE A 64 14.24 8.05 8.53
N PRO A 65 14.91 6.89 8.31
CA PRO A 65 15.60 6.65 7.05
C PRO A 65 14.67 6.66 5.83
N ALA A 66 13.38 6.35 6.02
CA ALA A 66 12.39 6.39 4.94
C ALA A 66 12.29 7.78 4.28
N LEU A 67 12.65 8.86 4.99
CA LEU A 67 12.54 10.23 4.45
C LEU A 67 13.53 10.53 3.31
N ASN A 68 14.56 9.69 3.14
CA ASN A 68 15.59 9.86 2.12
C ASN A 68 15.26 9.12 0.80
N GLY A 69 14.01 8.68 0.61
CA GLY A 69 13.58 7.90 -0.55
C GLY A 69 12.70 8.66 -1.55
N ASP A 70 12.59 8.05 -2.73
CA ASP A 70 11.76 8.48 -3.87
C ASP A 70 10.37 7.81 -3.85
N PHE A 71 9.56 8.11 -4.86
CA PHE A 71 8.35 7.33 -5.16
C PHE A 71 8.78 5.95 -5.68
N VAL A 72 8.27 4.88 -5.07
CA VAL A 72 8.68 3.51 -5.42
C VAL A 72 7.46 2.61 -5.64
N PHE A 73 7.56 1.71 -6.62
CA PHE A 73 6.58 0.63 -6.83
C PHE A 73 5.13 1.17 -7.01
N ASP A 74 4.20 0.78 -6.13
CA ASP A 74 2.79 1.17 -6.18
C ASP A 74 2.56 2.69 -5.99
N ASP A 75 3.55 3.43 -5.48
CA ASP A 75 3.47 4.89 -5.34
C ASP A 75 3.29 5.58 -6.71
N SER A 76 3.87 5.00 -7.77
CA SER A 76 3.72 5.49 -9.13
C SER A 76 2.26 5.51 -9.58
N GLU A 77 1.53 4.41 -9.37
CA GLU A 77 0.13 4.33 -9.78
C GLU A 77 -0.80 5.09 -8.83
N ALA A 78 -0.59 4.98 -7.51
CA ALA A 78 -1.50 5.57 -6.53
C ALA A 78 -1.37 7.09 -6.42
N VAL A 79 -0.21 7.66 -6.76
CA VAL A 79 0.11 9.08 -6.54
C VAL A 79 0.60 9.79 -7.81
N LEU A 80 1.58 9.23 -8.52
CA LEU A 80 2.15 9.91 -9.69
C LEU A 80 1.20 9.89 -10.89
N ASN A 81 0.56 8.77 -11.18
CA ASN A 81 -0.34 8.61 -12.33
C ASN A 81 -1.81 8.85 -11.96
N ASN A 82 -2.10 9.07 -10.67
CA ASN A 82 -3.45 9.30 -10.20
C ASN A 82 -3.86 10.78 -10.31
N GLU A 83 -4.71 11.08 -11.29
CA GLU A 83 -5.25 12.41 -11.53
C GLU A 83 -6.11 12.93 -10.37
N ASP A 84 -6.69 12.06 -9.53
CA ASP A 84 -7.50 12.49 -8.39
C ASP A 84 -6.69 13.19 -7.29
N VAL A 85 -5.37 12.93 -7.25
CA VAL A 85 -4.43 13.59 -6.35
C VAL A 85 -4.17 15.04 -6.79
N ARG A 86 -4.42 15.38 -8.06
CA ARG A 86 -4.16 16.71 -8.62
C ARG A 86 -5.24 17.71 -8.23
N THR A 87 -4.85 18.97 -8.05
CA THR A 87 -5.77 20.08 -7.75
C THR A 87 -6.60 20.51 -8.95
N SER A 88 -6.15 20.20 -10.17
CA SER A 88 -6.86 20.44 -11.44
C SER A 88 -8.11 19.58 -11.61
N THR A 89 -8.11 18.38 -11.03
CA THR A 89 -9.22 17.42 -11.14
C THR A 89 -10.31 17.72 -10.11
N PRO A 90 -11.62 17.65 -10.42
CA PRO A 90 -12.68 17.88 -9.42
C PRO A 90 -12.55 16.96 -8.19
N VAL A 91 -12.67 17.53 -6.98
CA VAL A 91 -12.55 16.77 -5.71
C VAL A 91 -13.56 15.63 -5.62
N TRP A 92 -14.74 15.79 -6.23
CA TRP A 92 -15.80 14.78 -6.19
C TRP A 92 -15.46 13.47 -6.90
N ASN A 93 -14.47 13.46 -7.80
CA ASN A 93 -14.09 12.26 -8.55
C ASN A 93 -13.61 11.13 -7.63
N VAL A 94 -13.00 11.47 -6.48
CA VAL A 94 -12.51 10.48 -5.50
C VAL A 94 -13.60 9.54 -4.99
N PHE A 95 -14.87 9.96 -5.04
CA PHE A 95 -16.01 9.15 -4.59
C PHE A 95 -16.57 8.21 -5.69
N TYR A 96 -16.14 8.39 -6.94
CA TYR A 96 -16.54 7.57 -8.08
C TYR A 96 -15.41 6.69 -8.62
N ASN A 97 -14.17 7.00 -8.25
CA ASN A 97 -12.99 6.27 -8.63
C ASN A 97 -12.53 5.33 -7.52
N ASP A 98 -11.80 4.30 -7.91
CA ASP A 98 -11.04 3.48 -6.99
C ASP A 98 -9.77 4.20 -6.54
N TYR A 99 -9.06 3.57 -5.60
CA TYR A 99 -7.83 4.05 -5.00
C TYR A 99 -6.75 4.44 -6.01
N TRP A 100 -6.77 3.89 -7.22
CA TRP A 100 -5.78 4.10 -8.27
C TRP A 100 -6.22 5.16 -9.30
N GLY A 101 -7.39 5.78 -9.11
CA GLY A 101 -7.93 6.82 -10.02
C GLY A 101 -8.76 6.26 -11.18
N THR A 102 -9.07 4.96 -11.19
CA THR A 102 -9.93 4.35 -12.21
C THR A 102 -11.39 4.38 -11.75
N ARG A 103 -12.33 4.76 -12.63
CA ARG A 103 -13.77 4.74 -12.31
C ARG A 103 -14.21 3.37 -11.81
N LEU A 104 -14.92 3.33 -10.68
CA LEU A 104 -15.43 2.09 -10.07
C LEU A 104 -16.32 1.29 -11.01
N SER A 105 -17.05 1.95 -11.93
CA SER A 105 -17.88 1.27 -12.92
C SER A 105 -17.09 0.59 -14.05
N HIS A 106 -15.81 0.94 -14.22
CA HIS A 106 -14.98 0.39 -15.28
C HIS A 106 -14.61 -1.07 -15.00
N PRO A 107 -14.59 -1.97 -16.00
CA PRO A 107 -14.24 -3.38 -15.80
C PRO A 107 -12.81 -3.62 -15.29
N SER A 108 -11.88 -2.73 -15.63
CA SER A 108 -10.49 -2.82 -15.15
C SER A 108 -10.26 -2.24 -13.75
N SER A 109 -11.30 -1.70 -13.10
CA SER A 109 -11.16 -1.17 -11.75
C SER A 109 -10.87 -2.29 -10.76
N HIS A 110 -9.95 -2.05 -9.84
CA HIS A 110 -9.63 -2.97 -8.74
C HIS A 110 -10.73 -2.98 -7.65
N LYS A 111 -11.73 -2.10 -7.75
CA LYS A 111 -12.80 -1.90 -6.76
C LYS A 111 -12.31 -1.56 -5.35
N SER A 112 -11.04 -1.15 -5.23
CA SER A 112 -10.44 -0.70 -3.98
C SER A 112 -10.93 0.69 -3.63
N TYR A 113 -12.06 0.80 -2.94
CA TYR A 113 -12.67 2.08 -2.58
C TYR A 113 -12.05 2.67 -1.30
N ARG A 114 -11.20 3.70 -1.46
CA ARG A 114 -10.44 4.37 -0.37
C ARG A 114 -10.38 5.90 -0.52
N PRO A 115 -11.53 6.59 -0.63
CA PRO A 115 -11.58 8.01 -1.01
C PRO A 115 -10.84 8.92 -0.02
N LEU A 116 -10.90 8.62 1.29
CA LEU A 116 -10.26 9.47 2.30
C LEU A 116 -8.73 9.36 2.28
N THR A 117 -8.18 8.23 1.84
CA THR A 117 -6.74 8.08 1.63
C THR A 117 -6.30 8.92 0.43
N VAL A 118 -7.01 8.87 -0.69
CA VAL A 118 -6.70 9.70 -1.88
C VAL A 118 -6.83 11.19 -1.54
N LEU A 119 -7.85 11.59 -0.78
CA LEU A 119 -7.98 12.97 -0.29
C LEU A 119 -6.82 13.40 0.60
N SER A 120 -6.27 12.49 1.41
CA SER A 120 -5.07 12.79 2.20
C SER A 120 -3.83 13.01 1.33
N PHE A 121 -3.68 12.27 0.22
CA PHE A 121 -2.62 12.51 -0.76
C PHE A 121 -2.80 13.86 -1.46
N ARG A 122 -4.03 14.17 -1.87
CA ARG A 122 -4.38 15.44 -2.49
C ARG A 122 -4.12 16.63 -1.56
N LEU A 123 -4.46 16.51 -0.28
CA LEU A 123 -4.13 17.51 0.73
C LEU A 123 -2.61 17.69 0.84
N ASN A 124 -1.85 16.59 0.84
CA ASN A 124 -0.40 16.64 0.92
C ASN A 124 0.23 17.32 -0.32
N TYR A 125 -0.29 17.04 -1.51
CA TYR A 125 0.07 17.69 -2.78
C TYR A 125 -0.23 19.19 -2.74
N TRP A 126 -1.42 19.58 -2.27
CA TRP A 126 -1.81 20.98 -2.11
C TRP A 126 -0.91 21.73 -1.12
N LEU A 127 -0.62 21.13 0.05
CA LEU A 127 0.31 21.69 1.04
C LEU A 127 1.74 21.85 0.50
N SER A 128 2.12 21.04 -0.49
CA SER A 128 3.43 21.11 -1.16
C SER A 128 3.42 22.09 -2.34
N GLY A 129 2.43 22.98 -2.43
CA GLY A 129 2.33 23.98 -3.49
C GLY A 129 1.95 23.43 -4.87
N GLY A 130 1.34 22.24 -4.92
CA GLY A 130 1.07 21.55 -6.19
C GLY A 130 2.29 20.85 -6.78
N ILE A 131 3.25 20.46 -5.94
CA ILE A 131 4.43 19.70 -6.35
C ILE A 131 4.42 18.34 -5.63
N LEU A 132 4.70 17.27 -6.38
CA LEU A 132 4.85 15.93 -5.84
C LEU A 132 6.26 15.74 -5.28
N ILE A 133 6.38 15.75 -3.95
CA ILE A 133 7.67 15.61 -3.25
C ILE A 133 7.62 14.35 -2.39
N ALA A 134 8.29 13.26 -2.80
CA ALA A 134 8.24 11.96 -2.10
C ALA A 134 8.50 12.09 -0.59
N ARG A 135 9.53 12.84 -0.21
CA ARG A 135 9.88 13.12 1.19
C ARG A 135 8.73 13.72 2.01
N SER A 136 7.90 14.58 1.41
CA SER A 136 6.73 15.20 2.07
C SER A 136 5.68 14.14 2.42
N PHE A 137 5.40 13.24 1.48
CA PHE A 137 4.48 12.12 1.70
C PHE A 137 5.02 11.14 2.74
N LYS A 138 6.27 10.70 2.62
CA LYS A 138 6.88 9.78 3.59
C LYS A 138 6.95 10.40 5.00
N LEU A 139 7.22 11.71 5.11
CA LEU A 139 7.15 12.44 6.38
C LEU A 139 5.76 12.39 6.99
N ALA A 140 4.73 12.63 6.21
CA ALA A 140 3.37 12.57 6.73
C ALA A 140 3.01 11.14 7.19
N ASN A 141 3.54 10.07 6.58
CA ASN A 141 3.33 8.70 7.07
C ASN A 141 4.04 8.46 8.40
N LEU A 142 5.30 8.90 8.51
CA LEU A 142 6.05 8.84 9.77
C LEU A 142 5.32 9.56 10.91
N LEU A 143 4.82 10.77 10.66
CA LEU A 143 4.06 11.53 11.65
C LEU A 143 2.77 10.81 12.06
N LEU A 144 2.03 10.21 11.11
CA LEU A 144 0.88 9.39 11.44
C LEU A 144 1.25 8.20 12.33
N HIS A 145 2.32 7.48 12.01
CA HIS A 145 2.76 6.33 12.82
C HIS A 145 3.19 6.74 14.23
N ILE A 146 3.86 7.89 14.39
CA ILE A 146 4.20 8.44 15.72
C ILE A 146 2.91 8.70 16.51
N VAL A 147 1.92 9.36 15.90
CA VAL A 147 0.62 9.63 16.55
C VAL A 147 -0.10 8.33 16.94
N ILE A 148 -0.16 7.35 16.03
CA ILE A 148 -0.78 6.05 16.28
C ILE A 148 -0.06 5.32 17.42
N SER A 149 1.28 5.36 17.44
CA SER A 149 2.10 4.74 18.49
C SER A 149 1.85 5.39 19.85
N VAL A 150 1.69 6.71 19.92
CA VAL A 150 1.32 7.41 21.16
C VAL A 150 -0.10 7.05 21.61
N ILE A 151 -1.07 7.01 20.69
CA ILE A 151 -2.45 6.60 20.99
C ILE A 151 -2.50 5.13 21.45
N SER A 152 -1.59 4.29 20.95
CA SER A 152 -1.50 2.88 21.35
C SER A 152 -1.28 2.71 22.86
N LEU A 153 -0.65 3.68 23.54
CA LEU A 153 -0.46 3.63 25.00
C LEU A 153 -1.81 3.66 25.73
N SER A 154 -2.72 4.52 25.30
CA SER A 154 -4.08 4.60 25.86
C SER A 154 -4.92 3.39 25.45
N LEU A 155 -4.72 2.88 24.23
CA LEU A 155 -5.37 1.67 23.74
C LEU A 155 -5.00 0.46 24.61
N PHE A 156 -3.70 0.22 24.80
CA PHE A 156 -3.20 -0.90 25.58
C PHE A 156 -3.60 -0.78 27.05
N ASP A 157 -3.58 0.41 27.66
CA ASP A 157 -4.05 0.57 29.04
C ASP A 157 -5.49 0.10 29.22
N ARG A 158 -6.39 0.48 28.30
CA ARG A 158 -7.79 0.01 28.32
C ARG A 158 -7.93 -1.49 28.09
N LEU A 159 -7.12 -2.07 27.20
CA LEU A 159 -7.15 -3.50 26.89
C LEU A 159 -6.55 -4.36 28.01
N PHE A 160 -5.56 -3.85 28.73
CA PHE A 160 -5.02 -4.46 29.94
C PHE A 160 -5.93 -4.31 31.17
N GLY A 161 -7.06 -3.59 31.06
CA GLY A 161 -8.05 -3.44 32.11
C GLY A 161 -7.93 -2.17 32.94
N GLY A 162 -7.16 -1.18 32.47
CA GLY A 162 -6.94 0.13 33.09
C GLY A 162 -5.87 0.11 34.17
N ASN A 163 -5.17 1.25 34.31
CA ASN A 163 -4.13 1.47 35.31
C ASN A 163 -2.99 0.44 35.23
N CYS A 164 -2.49 0.18 34.03
CA CYS A 164 -1.39 -0.76 33.75
C CYS A 164 -0.28 -0.07 32.92
N PRO A 165 0.41 0.94 33.47
CA PRO A 165 1.34 1.80 32.74
C PRO A 165 2.60 1.07 32.25
N LYS A 166 3.14 0.12 33.02
CA LYS A 166 4.35 -0.65 32.64
C LYS A 166 4.02 -1.58 31.47
N ALA A 167 2.94 -2.34 31.57
CA ALA A 167 2.53 -3.28 30.51
C ALA A 167 2.18 -2.54 29.21
N SER A 168 1.45 -1.42 29.33
CA SER A 168 1.06 -0.59 28.19
C SER A 168 2.27 0.04 27.51
N LEU A 169 3.24 0.54 28.29
CA LEU A 169 4.48 1.09 27.73
C LEU A 169 5.28 0.04 26.96
N LEU A 170 5.45 -1.17 27.50
CA LEU A 170 6.17 -2.25 26.79
C LEU A 170 5.48 -2.58 25.45
N ALA A 171 4.16 -2.75 25.45
CA ALA A 171 3.41 -3.04 24.24
C ALA A 171 3.51 -1.90 23.21
N SER A 172 3.41 -0.64 23.65
CA SER A 172 3.56 0.55 22.79
C SER A 172 4.96 0.72 22.22
N LEU A 173 6.01 0.49 23.02
CA LEU A 173 7.39 0.55 22.53
C LEU A 173 7.65 -0.52 21.49
N LEU A 174 7.18 -1.75 21.73
CA LEU A 174 7.33 -2.83 20.76
C LEU A 174 6.55 -2.56 19.48
N PHE A 175 5.33 -2.02 19.59
CA PHE A 175 4.53 -1.60 18.44
C PHE A 175 5.25 -0.49 17.65
N ALA A 176 5.78 0.52 18.34
CA ALA A 176 6.46 1.67 17.72
C ALA A 176 7.73 1.34 16.92
N VAL A 177 8.36 0.19 17.18
CA VAL A 177 9.64 -0.18 16.53
C VAL A 177 9.52 -1.40 15.62
N HIS A 178 8.32 -1.95 15.42
CA HIS A 178 8.15 -3.25 14.79
C HIS A 178 8.43 -3.21 13.26
N PRO A 179 9.33 -4.05 12.72
CA PRO A 179 9.69 -4.00 11.29
C PRO A 179 8.53 -4.29 10.32
N ILE A 180 7.52 -5.02 10.77
CA ILE A 180 6.28 -5.24 10.00
C ILE A 180 5.53 -3.96 9.63
N HIS A 181 5.88 -2.83 10.23
CA HIS A 181 5.28 -1.54 9.90
C HIS A 181 6.00 -0.82 8.76
N CYS A 182 7.15 -1.32 8.28
CA CYS A 182 7.95 -0.64 7.28
C CYS A 182 7.18 -0.36 5.99
N GLU A 183 6.47 -1.32 5.40
CA GLU A 183 5.62 -1.04 4.23
C GLU A 183 4.58 0.07 4.51
N ALA A 184 3.94 0.06 5.69
CA ALA A 184 2.92 1.05 6.03
C ALA A 184 3.51 2.47 6.23
N VAL A 185 4.73 2.57 6.77
CA VAL A 185 5.37 3.83 7.12
C VAL A 185 6.24 4.38 5.98
N ALA A 186 7.07 3.53 5.37
CA ALA A 186 8.05 3.91 4.36
C ALA A 186 7.48 3.93 2.93
N GLY A 187 6.50 3.06 2.62
CA GLY A 187 5.74 3.11 1.37
C GLY A 187 4.65 4.19 1.44
N ILE A 188 4.53 5.05 0.43
CA ILE A 188 3.54 6.15 0.47
C ILE A 188 2.12 5.58 0.46
N VAL A 189 1.88 4.53 -0.33
CA VAL A 189 0.62 3.77 -0.37
C VAL A 189 0.19 3.24 1.01
N GLY A 190 1.14 2.98 1.91
CA GLY A 190 0.92 2.59 3.31
C GLY A 190 0.09 3.57 4.13
N ARG A 191 -0.14 4.80 3.63
CA ARG A 191 -1.07 5.78 4.19
C ARG A 191 -2.45 5.20 4.50
N ALA A 192 -2.94 4.28 3.65
CA ALA A 192 -4.23 3.63 3.84
C ALA A 192 -4.29 2.90 5.19
N ASP A 193 -3.24 2.15 5.51
CA ASP A 193 -3.09 1.39 6.75
C ASP A 193 -2.98 2.29 7.98
N LEU A 194 -2.17 3.34 7.88
CA LEU A 194 -1.97 4.29 8.97
C LEU A 194 -3.26 5.05 9.31
N LEU A 195 -3.95 5.60 8.30
CA LEU A 195 -5.22 6.28 8.53
C LEU A 195 -6.30 5.32 9.05
N CYS A 196 -6.36 4.11 8.48
CA CYS A 196 -7.26 3.06 8.97
C CYS A 196 -7.01 2.78 10.46
N ALA A 197 -5.75 2.56 10.87
CA ALA A 197 -5.37 2.27 12.25
C ALA A 197 -5.63 3.44 13.20
N LEU A 198 -5.33 4.68 12.78
CA LEU A 198 -5.62 5.88 13.58
C LEU A 198 -7.11 5.95 13.96
N PHE A 199 -7.98 5.86 12.97
CA PHE A 199 -9.42 5.94 13.21
C PHE A 199 -9.99 4.67 13.86
N PHE A 200 -9.38 3.51 13.64
CA PHE A 200 -9.70 2.29 14.37
C PHE A 200 -9.45 2.47 15.87
N PHE A 201 -8.28 2.99 16.25
CA PHE A 201 -7.92 3.19 17.66
C PHE A 201 -8.85 4.23 18.32
N LEU A 202 -9.14 5.33 17.61
CA LEU A 202 -10.08 6.35 18.08
C LEU A 202 -11.51 5.83 18.22
N ALA A 203 -11.98 4.98 17.29
CA ALA A 203 -13.29 4.33 17.38
C ALA A 203 -13.39 3.45 18.62
N PHE A 204 -12.37 2.60 18.86
CA PHE A 204 -12.33 1.72 20.02
C PHE A 204 -12.23 2.50 21.35
N LEU A 205 -11.38 3.52 21.43
CA LEU A 205 -11.27 4.36 22.63
C LEU A 205 -12.57 5.14 22.92
N SER A 206 -13.26 5.61 21.89
CA SER A 206 -14.59 6.22 22.02
C SER A 206 -15.61 5.19 22.52
N TYR A 207 -15.52 3.94 22.05
CA TYR A 207 -16.40 2.86 22.50
C TYR A 207 -16.18 2.54 23.98
N CYS A 208 -14.92 2.46 24.43
CA CYS A 208 -14.60 2.30 25.85
C CYS A 208 -15.22 3.40 26.72
N LYS A 209 -15.19 4.66 26.26
CA LYS A 209 -15.88 5.77 26.96
C LYS A 209 -17.40 5.60 26.96
N SER A 210 -17.99 5.11 25.88
CA SER A 210 -19.42 4.76 25.84
C SER A 210 -19.78 3.70 26.88
N VAL A 211 -18.96 2.66 27.01
CA VAL A 211 -19.11 1.60 28.02
C VAL A 211 -19.02 2.19 29.43
N ASP A 212 -17.99 2.96 29.74
CA ASP A 212 -17.80 3.60 31.06
C ASP A 212 -18.98 4.52 31.45
N SER A 213 -19.47 5.32 30.50
CA SER A 213 -20.62 6.21 30.73
C SER A 213 -21.92 5.43 30.90
N SER A 214 -22.09 4.28 30.23
CA SER A 214 -23.31 3.46 30.33
C SER A 214 -23.49 2.82 31.71
N LEU A 215 -22.39 2.64 32.46
CA LEU A 215 -22.43 2.10 33.82
C LEU A 215 -23.08 3.08 34.83
N HIS A 216 -23.21 4.36 34.47
CA HIS A 216 -23.75 5.40 35.33
C HIS A 216 -25.10 5.91 34.77
N SER A 217 -26.21 5.60 35.46
CA SER A 217 -27.58 5.91 34.99
C SER A 217 -27.84 7.38 34.61
N TYR A 218 -27.09 8.33 35.16
CA TYR A 218 -27.22 9.76 34.84
C TYR A 218 -26.39 10.21 33.62
N ARG A 219 -25.55 9.34 33.04
CA ARG A 219 -24.67 9.63 31.89
C ARG A 219 -25.08 8.93 30.60
N ILE A 220 -26.32 8.43 30.50
CA ILE A 220 -26.83 7.71 29.32
C ILE A 220 -26.68 8.56 28.04
N PHE A 221 -27.03 9.85 28.09
CA PHE A 221 -26.86 10.75 26.95
C PHE A 221 -25.40 10.84 26.48
N SER A 222 -24.45 10.91 27.42
CA SER A 222 -23.02 10.87 27.09
C SER A 222 -22.60 9.54 26.47
N SER A 223 -23.16 8.41 26.91
CA SER A 223 -22.87 7.09 26.34
C SER A 223 -23.28 6.98 24.87
N VAL A 224 -24.44 7.56 24.50
CA VAL A 224 -24.92 7.61 23.11
C VAL A 224 -24.00 8.45 22.23
N ILE A 225 -23.59 9.65 22.70
CA ILE A 225 -22.65 10.51 21.95
C ILE A 225 -21.34 9.78 21.63
N TRP A 226 -20.78 9.07 22.62
CA TRP A 226 -19.55 8.31 22.41
C TRP A 226 -19.75 7.13 21.45
N LEU A 227 -20.93 6.51 21.45
CA LEU A 227 -21.27 5.43 20.52
C LEU A 227 -21.42 5.94 19.09
N ASP A 228 -22.09 7.08 18.88
CA ASP A 228 -22.20 7.73 17.56
C ASP A 228 -20.82 8.14 17.04
N LEU A 229 -19.95 8.66 17.92
CA LEU A 229 -18.57 8.97 17.58
C LEU A 229 -17.77 7.72 17.18
N THR A 230 -17.97 6.58 17.85
CA THR A 230 -17.41 5.29 17.43
C THR A 230 -17.87 4.92 16.01
N MET A 231 -19.14 5.14 15.67
CA MET A 231 -19.67 4.82 14.34
C MET A 231 -19.05 5.72 13.27
N ILE A 232 -18.92 7.02 13.54
CA ILE A 232 -18.27 7.98 12.65
C ILE A 232 -16.82 7.55 12.40
N PHE A 233 -16.05 7.28 13.45
CA PHE A 233 -14.66 6.84 13.29
C PHE A 233 -14.55 5.47 12.58
N THR A 234 -15.49 4.56 12.80
CA THR A 234 -15.54 3.28 12.08
C THR A 234 -15.75 3.51 10.57
N MET A 235 -16.70 4.38 10.21
CA MET A 235 -16.95 4.75 8.82
C MET A 235 -15.70 5.38 8.19
N VAL A 236 -15.07 6.34 8.87
CA VAL A 236 -13.85 7.01 8.40
C VAL A 236 -12.71 6.00 8.23
N SER A 237 -12.51 5.10 9.20
CA SER A 237 -11.52 4.02 9.12
C SER A 237 -11.76 3.13 7.89
N MET A 238 -13.01 2.71 7.66
CA MET A 238 -13.41 1.89 6.53
C MET A 238 -13.25 2.57 5.16
N LEU A 239 -13.45 3.89 5.10
CA LEU A 239 -13.23 4.72 3.90
C LEU A 239 -11.74 5.00 3.64
N CYS A 240 -10.85 4.77 4.62
CA CYS A 240 -9.41 4.72 4.42
C CYS A 240 -8.95 3.32 3.98
N LYS A 241 -9.49 2.26 4.61
CA LYS A 241 -9.23 0.86 4.23
C LYS A 241 -10.33 -0.07 4.76
N GLU A 242 -10.69 -1.08 3.98
CA GLU A 242 -11.68 -2.12 4.30
C GLU A 242 -11.54 -2.74 5.67
N GLN A 243 -10.31 -2.97 6.13
CA GLN A 243 -10.05 -3.60 7.43
C GLN A 243 -10.62 -2.81 8.61
N GLY A 244 -10.90 -1.51 8.45
CA GLY A 244 -11.44 -0.64 9.49
C GLY A 244 -12.76 -1.14 10.10
N ILE A 245 -13.57 -1.88 9.34
CA ILE A 245 -14.85 -2.43 9.83
C ILE A 245 -14.67 -3.43 10.99
N THR A 246 -13.49 -4.05 11.10
CA THR A 246 -13.21 -5.06 12.13
C THR A 246 -13.22 -4.50 13.55
N VAL A 247 -13.16 -3.16 13.73
CA VAL A 247 -13.28 -2.51 15.04
C VAL A 247 -14.63 -2.81 15.71
N LEU A 248 -15.71 -2.97 14.94
CA LEU A 248 -17.02 -3.34 15.49
C LEU A 248 -16.99 -4.71 16.16
N GLY A 249 -16.29 -5.67 15.53
CA GLY A 249 -16.05 -6.99 16.10
C GLY A 249 -15.24 -6.93 17.39
N LEU A 250 -14.18 -6.12 17.42
CA LEU A 250 -13.39 -5.88 18.63
C LEU A 250 -14.23 -5.25 19.75
N CYS A 251 -15.03 -4.24 19.45
CA CYS A 251 -15.92 -3.58 20.41
C CYS A 251 -16.93 -4.58 21.01
N SER A 252 -17.52 -5.43 20.18
CA SER A 252 -18.42 -6.49 20.64
C SER A 252 -17.70 -7.48 21.55
N VAL A 253 -16.53 -7.99 21.13
CA VAL A 253 -15.71 -8.89 21.95
C VAL A 253 -15.32 -8.25 23.28
N TYR A 254 -14.88 -6.99 23.28
CA TYR A 254 -14.52 -6.26 24.49
C TYR A 254 -15.68 -6.20 25.49
N ASP A 255 -16.87 -5.89 25.00
CA ASP A 255 -18.07 -5.76 25.83
C ASP A 255 -18.55 -7.14 26.35
N LEU A 256 -18.47 -8.19 25.53
CA LEU A 256 -18.80 -9.56 25.94
C LEU A 256 -17.81 -10.13 26.97
N VAL A 257 -16.50 -9.87 26.80
CA VAL A 257 -15.47 -10.30 27.76
C VAL A 257 -15.64 -9.56 29.09
N ASN A 258 -15.97 -8.27 29.07
CA ASN A 258 -16.29 -7.53 30.28
C ASN A 258 -17.57 -8.07 30.96
N LEU A 259 -18.59 -8.41 30.17
CA LEU A 259 -19.83 -9.00 30.68
C LEU A 259 -19.58 -10.37 31.32
N TRP A 260 -18.72 -11.20 30.73
CA TRP A 260 -18.38 -12.52 31.27
C TRP A 260 -17.79 -12.43 32.68
N GLN A 261 -17.11 -11.33 33.00
CA GLN A 261 -16.55 -11.09 34.34
C GLN A 261 -17.54 -10.44 35.32
N GLU A 262 -18.72 -10.02 34.87
CA GLU A 262 -19.64 -9.18 35.63
C GLU A 262 -20.93 -9.94 36.05
N GLN A 263 -21.21 -10.02 37.35
CA GLN A 263 -22.34 -10.79 37.89
C GLN A 263 -23.68 -10.01 37.94
N GLU A 264 -23.70 -8.70 37.69
CA GLU A 264 -24.92 -7.89 37.88
C GLU A 264 -25.88 -7.81 36.66
N PRO A 265 -27.19 -8.08 36.83
CA PRO A 265 -28.16 -8.11 35.73
C PRO A 265 -28.54 -6.74 35.14
N LYS A 266 -28.45 -5.63 35.90
CA LYS A 266 -28.78 -4.27 35.40
C LYS A 266 -27.80 -3.79 34.32
N LYS A 267 -26.53 -4.21 34.41
CA LYS A 267 -25.49 -3.89 33.43
C LYS A 267 -25.69 -4.60 32.08
N ARG A 268 -26.51 -5.66 32.02
CA ARG A 268 -26.80 -6.43 30.79
C ARG A 268 -27.65 -5.68 29.76
N LYS A 269 -28.54 -4.77 30.19
CA LYS A 269 -29.41 -4.03 29.25
C LYS A 269 -28.64 -3.07 28.33
N GLY A 270 -27.61 -2.40 28.86
CA GLY A 270 -26.76 -1.49 28.06
C GLY A 270 -25.93 -2.21 27.00
N VAL A 271 -25.46 -3.43 27.31
CA VAL A 271 -24.72 -4.30 26.38
C VAL A 271 -25.58 -4.65 25.16
N VAL A 272 -26.83 -5.05 25.37
CA VAL A 272 -27.76 -5.40 24.27
C VAL A 272 -27.98 -4.21 23.34
N MET A 273 -28.23 -3.01 23.88
CA MET A 273 -28.43 -1.81 23.05
C MET A 273 -27.20 -1.47 22.21
N ARG A 274 -25.99 -1.56 22.78
CA ARG A 274 -24.74 -1.35 22.03
C ARG A 274 -24.57 -2.39 20.93
N HIS A 275 -24.83 -3.66 21.19
CA HIS A 275 -24.70 -4.71 20.17
C HIS A 275 -25.71 -4.55 19.02
N ILE A 276 -26.95 -4.15 19.33
CA ILE A 276 -27.94 -3.81 18.29
C ILE A 276 -27.41 -2.64 17.45
N ALA A 277 -26.87 -1.59 18.08
CA ALA A 277 -26.28 -0.46 17.35
C ALA A 277 -25.08 -0.89 16.49
N LEU A 278 -24.14 -1.68 17.03
CA LEU A 278 -22.99 -2.21 16.29
C LEU A 278 -23.43 -3.04 15.08
N ALA A 279 -24.44 -3.90 15.24
CA ALA A 279 -24.96 -4.74 14.17
C ALA A 279 -25.69 -3.93 13.08
N MET A 280 -26.56 -3.00 13.47
CA MET A 280 -27.29 -2.14 12.52
C MET A 280 -26.33 -1.26 11.72
N TRP A 281 -25.40 -0.58 12.39
CA TRP A 281 -24.41 0.27 11.72
C TRP A 281 -23.43 -0.54 10.87
N GLY A 282 -22.99 -1.70 11.36
CA GLY A 282 -22.15 -2.62 10.58
C GLY A 282 -22.84 -3.05 9.30
N ALA A 283 -24.13 -3.40 9.36
CA ALA A 283 -24.93 -3.75 8.17
C ALA A 283 -25.04 -2.55 7.21
N VAL A 284 -25.34 -1.34 7.71
CA VAL A 284 -25.43 -0.13 6.87
C VAL A 284 -24.12 0.17 6.17
N LEU A 285 -22.98 0.09 6.86
CA LEU A 285 -21.66 0.36 6.27
C LEU A 285 -21.27 -0.67 5.22
N LEU A 286 -21.52 -1.96 5.49
CA LEU A 286 -21.23 -3.03 4.54
C LEU A 286 -22.14 -2.97 3.31
N LEU A 287 -23.44 -2.71 3.49
CA LEU A 287 -24.38 -2.52 2.39
C LEU A 287 -24.03 -1.29 1.56
N GLY A 288 -23.71 -0.16 2.20
CA GLY A 288 -23.28 1.06 1.53
C GLY A 288 -22.05 0.82 0.67
N ARG A 289 -21.04 0.12 1.20
CA ARG A 289 -19.83 -0.22 0.42
C ARG A 289 -20.12 -1.19 -0.72
N TRP A 290 -20.95 -2.20 -0.50
CA TRP A 290 -21.36 -3.15 -1.54
C TRP A 290 -22.04 -2.42 -2.72
N VAL A 291 -22.92 -1.46 -2.41
CA VAL A 291 -23.59 -0.62 -3.42
C VAL A 291 -22.59 0.23 -4.19
N VAL A 292 -21.64 0.89 -3.50
CA VAL A 292 -20.59 1.69 -4.15
C VAL A 292 -19.72 0.85 -5.08
N MET A 293 -19.43 -0.40 -4.73
CA MET A 293 -18.65 -1.33 -5.55
C MET A 293 -19.44 -1.91 -6.75
N GLY A 294 -20.70 -1.48 -6.96
CA GLY A 294 -21.55 -1.99 -8.04
C GLY A 294 -22.04 -3.42 -7.80
N GLY A 295 -22.06 -3.86 -6.54
CA GLY A 295 -22.51 -5.19 -6.14
C GLY A 295 -21.65 -6.35 -6.60
N GLN A 296 -20.40 -6.08 -6.98
CA GLN A 296 -19.42 -7.08 -7.40
C GLN A 296 -18.27 -7.16 -6.40
N VAL A 297 -17.78 -8.37 -6.17
CA VAL A 297 -16.54 -8.61 -5.43
C VAL A 297 -15.35 -8.52 -6.38
N PRO A 298 -14.15 -8.11 -5.91
CA PRO A 298 -12.94 -8.13 -6.72
C PRO A 298 -12.62 -9.55 -7.21
N THR A 299 -12.15 -9.66 -8.45
CA THR A 299 -11.64 -10.90 -9.03
C THR A 299 -10.12 -10.90 -8.95
N PHE A 300 -9.55 -12.01 -8.45
CA PHE A 300 -8.11 -12.18 -8.30
C PHE A 300 -7.59 -13.22 -9.28
N GLN A 301 -6.32 -13.14 -9.66
CA GLN A 301 -5.68 -14.08 -10.56
C GLN A 301 -4.97 -15.21 -9.79
N PRO A 302 -4.73 -16.37 -10.42
CA PRO A 302 -3.95 -17.46 -9.83
C PRO A 302 -2.57 -17.04 -9.33
N VAL A 303 -1.92 -16.12 -10.04
CA VAL A 303 -0.60 -15.60 -9.67
C VAL A 303 -0.61 -14.76 -8.38
N ASP A 304 -1.74 -14.16 -8.02
CA ASP A 304 -1.87 -13.37 -6.78
C ASP A 304 -1.99 -14.28 -5.55
N ASN A 305 -2.70 -15.41 -5.70
CA ASN A 305 -3.00 -16.34 -4.61
C ASN A 305 -3.07 -17.80 -5.11
N PRO A 306 -1.93 -18.44 -5.40
CA PRO A 306 -1.91 -19.76 -6.04
C PRO A 306 -2.59 -20.83 -5.16
N ALA A 307 -2.49 -20.71 -3.83
CA ALA A 307 -3.13 -21.64 -2.90
C ALA A 307 -4.66 -21.68 -3.07
N SER A 308 -5.30 -20.56 -3.42
CA SER A 308 -6.76 -20.51 -3.62
C SER A 308 -7.20 -21.30 -4.84
N PHE A 309 -6.34 -21.39 -5.86
CA PHE A 309 -6.63 -22.01 -7.15
C PHE A 309 -6.14 -23.46 -7.25
N ALA A 310 -5.50 -24.00 -6.20
CA ALA A 310 -5.01 -25.37 -6.22
C ALA A 310 -6.17 -26.39 -6.30
N ASP A 311 -6.09 -27.31 -7.25
CA ASP A 311 -7.12 -28.35 -7.48
C ASP A 311 -7.19 -29.36 -6.32
N SER A 312 -6.03 -29.74 -5.78
CA SER A 312 -5.95 -30.68 -4.67
C SER A 312 -6.41 -30.03 -3.36
N PHE A 313 -7.41 -30.65 -2.71
CA PHE A 313 -7.89 -30.23 -1.40
C PHE A 313 -6.75 -30.20 -0.37
N PHE A 314 -5.88 -31.22 -0.36
CA PHE A 314 -4.73 -31.28 0.52
C PHE A 314 -3.79 -30.08 0.29
N THR A 315 -3.38 -29.86 -0.96
CA THR A 315 -2.47 -28.77 -1.32
C THR A 315 -3.03 -27.42 -0.93
N ARG A 316 -4.32 -27.18 -1.20
CA ARG A 316 -5.02 -25.96 -0.84
C ARG A 316 -5.02 -25.74 0.68
N VAL A 317 -5.50 -26.70 1.45
CA VAL A 317 -5.64 -26.57 2.91
C VAL A 317 -4.28 -26.40 3.58
N VAL A 318 -3.30 -27.23 3.25
CA VAL A 318 -1.98 -27.19 3.89
C VAL A 318 -1.23 -25.92 3.51
N SER A 319 -1.26 -25.51 2.23
CA SER A 319 -0.59 -24.27 1.80
C SER A 319 -1.21 -23.03 2.46
N PHE A 320 -2.54 -22.98 2.63
CA PHE A 320 -3.16 -21.87 3.34
C PHE A 320 -2.80 -21.81 4.81
N ASN A 321 -2.84 -22.94 5.50
CA ASN A 321 -2.44 -22.98 6.90
C ASN A 321 -0.96 -22.66 7.09
N TYR A 322 -0.12 -23.04 6.11
CA TYR A 322 1.27 -22.61 6.08
C TYR A 322 1.39 -21.09 5.93
N ILE A 323 0.59 -20.45 5.08
CA ILE A 323 0.54 -18.98 4.96
C ILE A 323 0.12 -18.32 6.28
N TYR A 324 -0.82 -18.90 7.04
CA TYR A 324 -1.18 -18.36 8.37
C TYR A 324 -0.03 -18.47 9.37
N ALA A 325 0.64 -19.63 9.41
CA ALA A 325 1.83 -19.84 10.22
C ALA A 325 2.94 -18.85 9.82
N LEU A 326 3.10 -18.59 8.53
CA LEU A 326 4.08 -17.65 8.03
C LEU A 326 3.76 -16.19 8.39
N ASN A 327 2.51 -15.75 8.30
CA ASN A 327 2.10 -14.42 8.78
C ASN A 327 2.42 -14.25 10.27
N PHE A 328 2.16 -15.27 11.09
CA PHE A 328 2.54 -15.24 12.51
C PHE A 328 4.06 -15.25 12.69
N TRP A 329 4.79 -16.01 11.86
CA TRP A 329 6.26 -16.01 11.86
C TRP A 329 6.83 -14.63 11.52
N LEU A 330 6.24 -13.88 10.59
CA LEU A 330 6.68 -12.51 10.28
C LEU A 330 6.49 -11.54 11.45
N LEU A 331 5.52 -11.77 12.35
CA LEU A 331 5.41 -11.01 13.60
C LEU A 331 6.50 -11.41 14.60
N LEU A 332 6.84 -12.70 14.68
CA LEU A 332 7.84 -13.20 15.62
C LEU A 332 9.29 -12.92 15.19
N CYS A 333 9.57 -13.08 13.89
CA CYS A 333 10.87 -12.99 13.26
C CYS A 333 10.73 -12.30 11.89
N PRO A 334 10.68 -10.95 11.85
CA PRO A 334 10.51 -10.16 10.64
C PRO A 334 11.84 -10.05 9.84
N ASP A 335 12.46 -11.18 9.54
CA ASP A 335 13.67 -11.24 8.72
C ASP A 335 13.35 -11.43 7.23
N TRP A 336 12.22 -12.06 6.95
CA TRP A 336 11.80 -12.45 5.60
C TRP A 336 10.72 -11.49 5.06
N LEU A 337 11.06 -10.21 4.96
CA LEU A 337 10.14 -9.15 4.52
C LEU A 337 10.28 -8.85 3.03
N CYS A 338 9.16 -8.87 2.30
CA CYS A 338 9.11 -8.59 0.87
C CYS A 338 7.99 -7.59 0.56
N PHE A 339 8.22 -6.72 -0.44
CA PHE A 339 7.22 -5.76 -0.91
C PHE A 339 6.09 -6.44 -1.70
N ASP A 340 6.36 -7.62 -2.27
CA ASP A 340 5.39 -8.38 -3.07
C ASP A 340 5.57 -9.89 -2.89
N TRP A 341 4.47 -10.59 -2.60
CA TRP A 341 4.43 -12.03 -2.35
C TRP A 341 3.72 -12.83 -3.45
N ALA A 342 3.32 -12.18 -4.55
CA ALA A 342 2.70 -12.84 -5.70
C ALA A 342 3.72 -13.64 -6.55
N MET A 343 3.25 -14.19 -7.66
CA MET A 343 4.05 -14.83 -8.72
C MET A 343 5.07 -15.86 -8.21
N GLY A 344 4.62 -16.74 -7.32
CA GLY A 344 5.41 -17.90 -6.90
C GLY A 344 6.40 -17.67 -5.76
N CYS A 345 6.34 -16.52 -5.05
CA CYS A 345 7.22 -16.32 -3.88
C CYS A 345 7.07 -17.44 -2.83
N ILE A 346 5.85 -17.95 -2.59
CA ILE A 346 5.61 -19.09 -1.69
C ILE A 346 5.16 -20.30 -2.52
N PRO A 347 6.04 -21.30 -2.75
CA PRO A 347 5.66 -22.51 -3.48
C PRO A 347 4.58 -23.29 -2.74
N LEU A 348 3.65 -23.90 -3.49
CA LEU A 348 2.61 -24.76 -2.92
C LEU A 348 3.21 -25.98 -2.23
N ILE A 349 2.54 -26.46 -1.17
CA ILE A 349 2.89 -27.72 -0.50
C ILE A 349 2.07 -28.84 -1.15
N THR A 350 2.71 -29.64 -2.00
CA THR A 350 2.05 -30.70 -2.77
C THR A 350 2.20 -32.09 -2.17
N SER A 351 3.14 -32.27 -1.23
CA SER A 351 3.43 -33.56 -0.60
C SER A 351 3.35 -33.49 0.93
N PRO A 352 2.83 -34.54 1.61
CA PRO A 352 2.84 -34.61 3.07
C PRO A 352 4.24 -34.78 3.67
N LEU A 353 5.24 -35.16 2.87
CA LEU A 353 6.64 -35.28 3.30
C LEU A 353 7.40 -33.96 3.25
N ASP A 354 6.77 -32.89 2.77
CA ASP A 354 7.37 -31.55 2.79
C ASP A 354 7.55 -31.08 4.24
N LEU A 355 8.77 -30.73 4.63
CA LEU A 355 9.08 -30.28 5.99
C LEU A 355 8.29 -29.03 6.40
N ARG A 356 7.85 -28.22 5.43
CA ARG A 356 7.02 -27.03 5.69
C ARG A 356 5.67 -27.37 6.32
N VAL A 357 5.19 -28.60 6.21
CA VAL A 357 3.98 -29.11 6.89
C VAL A 357 4.10 -29.00 8.42
N MET A 358 5.32 -28.99 8.97
CA MET A 358 5.51 -28.85 10.42
C MET A 358 5.11 -27.46 10.93
N ALA A 359 5.28 -26.40 10.13
CA ALA A 359 4.96 -25.03 10.54
C ALA A 359 3.46 -24.84 10.87
N PRO A 360 2.48 -25.22 10.03
CA PRO A 360 1.07 -25.14 10.40
C PRO A 360 0.71 -26.03 11.58
N ILE A 361 1.35 -27.20 11.74
CA ILE A 361 1.12 -28.06 12.91
C ILE A 361 1.55 -27.34 14.19
N ILE A 362 2.79 -26.82 14.23
CA ILE A 362 3.31 -26.08 15.39
C ILE A 362 2.44 -24.85 15.69
N PHE A 363 2.06 -24.11 14.65
CA PHE A 363 1.19 -22.94 14.77
C PHE A 363 -0.16 -23.31 15.42
N TRP A 364 -0.87 -24.31 14.90
CA TRP A 364 -2.17 -24.70 15.44
C TRP A 364 -2.08 -25.37 16.81
N VAL A 365 -1.01 -26.10 17.11
CA VAL A 365 -0.75 -26.59 18.47
C VAL A 365 -0.60 -25.41 19.44
N GLY A 366 0.21 -24.40 19.08
CA GLY A 366 0.38 -23.19 19.89
C GLY A 366 -0.93 -22.43 20.10
N MET A 367 -1.71 -22.22 19.02
CA MET A 367 -3.02 -21.56 19.09
C MET A 367 -4.02 -22.37 19.93
N THR A 368 -3.99 -23.70 19.83
CA THR A 368 -4.84 -24.59 20.64
C THR A 368 -4.46 -24.53 22.11
N LEU A 369 -3.17 -24.53 22.44
CA LEU A 369 -2.70 -24.40 23.83
C LEU A 369 -3.09 -23.04 24.43
N LEU A 370 -2.98 -21.95 23.66
CA LEU A 370 -3.47 -20.64 24.06
C LEU A 370 -4.99 -20.65 24.28
N GLY A 371 -5.75 -21.30 23.39
CA GLY A 371 -7.18 -21.50 23.51
C GLY A 371 -7.56 -22.30 24.77
N LEU A 372 -6.90 -23.43 25.02
CA LEU A 372 -7.10 -24.23 26.23
C LEU A 372 -6.80 -23.43 27.50
N ARG A 373 -5.74 -22.61 27.50
CA ARG A 373 -5.41 -21.73 28.63
C ARG A 373 -6.54 -20.73 28.92
N LEU A 374 -7.23 -20.23 27.90
CA LEU A 374 -8.42 -19.39 28.09
C LEU A 374 -9.55 -20.15 28.78
N PHE A 375 -9.83 -21.39 28.37
CA PHE A 375 -10.88 -22.21 28.99
C PHE A 375 -10.59 -22.50 30.48
N TYR A 376 -9.36 -22.90 30.80
CA TYR A 376 -8.98 -23.26 32.17
C TYR A 376 -8.80 -22.05 33.11
N THR A 377 -8.40 -20.89 32.59
CA THR A 377 -8.07 -19.70 33.41
C THR A 377 -9.16 -18.61 33.34
N SER A 378 -10.36 -18.99 32.88
CA SER A 378 -11.43 -18.11 32.38
C SER A 378 -11.88 -16.99 33.33
N SER A 379 -11.60 -17.09 34.65
CA SER A 379 -11.96 -16.04 35.62
C SER A 379 -10.86 -15.01 35.91
N THR A 380 -9.69 -15.08 35.26
CA THR A 380 -8.56 -14.18 35.57
C THR A 380 -8.47 -12.98 34.63
N LYS A 381 -7.90 -11.88 35.13
CA LYS A 381 -7.53 -10.71 34.32
C LYS A 381 -6.62 -11.10 33.16
N SER A 382 -5.69 -12.05 33.36
CA SER A 382 -4.82 -12.59 32.31
C SER A 382 -5.58 -13.28 31.18
N ALA A 383 -6.61 -14.09 31.48
CA ALA A 383 -7.43 -14.73 30.45
C ALA A 383 -8.18 -13.72 29.59
N ARG A 384 -8.75 -12.67 30.21
CA ARG A 384 -9.34 -11.55 29.48
C ARG A 384 -8.34 -10.90 28.52
N ILE A 385 -7.12 -10.62 28.98
CA ILE A 385 -6.08 -10.00 28.16
C ILE A 385 -5.71 -10.89 26.97
N ILE A 386 -5.54 -12.21 27.19
CA ILE A 386 -5.27 -13.16 26.09
C ILE A 386 -6.42 -13.16 25.08
N PHE A 387 -7.68 -13.16 25.54
CA PHE A 387 -8.84 -13.16 24.66
C PHE A 387 -8.88 -11.91 23.78
N LEU A 388 -8.70 -10.73 24.38
CA LEU A 388 -8.66 -9.45 23.66
C LEU A 388 -7.47 -9.37 22.70
N ALA A 389 -6.31 -9.85 23.11
CA ALA A 389 -5.11 -9.88 22.27
C ALA A 389 -5.30 -10.80 21.05
N LEU A 390 -5.91 -11.98 21.23
CA LEU A 390 -6.26 -12.88 20.13
C LEU A 390 -7.35 -12.29 19.23
N ALA A 391 -8.33 -11.58 19.80
CA ALA A 391 -9.36 -10.90 19.02
C ALA A 391 -8.76 -9.80 18.12
N LEU A 392 -7.77 -9.07 18.62
CA LEU A 392 -7.00 -8.12 17.80
C LEU A 392 -6.16 -8.85 16.74
N LEU A 393 -5.36 -9.85 17.15
CA LEU A 393 -4.44 -10.57 16.27
C LEU A 393 -5.18 -11.28 15.12
N VAL A 394 -6.21 -12.06 15.44
CA VAL A 394 -6.95 -12.89 14.46
C VAL A 394 -8.09 -12.10 13.83
N GLY A 395 -8.85 -11.34 14.61
CA GLY A 395 -10.05 -10.64 14.14
C GLY A 395 -9.74 -9.53 13.13
N THR A 396 -8.65 -8.78 13.33
CA THR A 396 -8.24 -7.74 12.35
C THR A 396 -7.57 -8.33 11.10
N PHE A 397 -7.00 -9.54 11.21
CA PHE A 397 -6.45 -10.30 10.07
C PHE A 397 -7.54 -10.99 9.23
N LEU A 398 -8.72 -11.26 9.81
CA LEU A 398 -9.77 -12.06 9.18
C LEU A 398 -10.16 -11.60 7.75
N PRO A 399 -10.30 -10.30 7.43
CA PRO A 399 -10.59 -9.86 6.06
C PRO A 399 -9.52 -10.22 5.04
N ALA A 400 -8.26 -10.38 5.46
CA ALA A 400 -7.13 -10.77 4.62
C ALA A 400 -6.81 -12.27 4.69
N SER A 401 -7.48 -13.02 5.56
CA SER A 401 -7.21 -14.44 5.81
C SER A 401 -7.67 -15.39 4.71
N ASN A 402 -8.45 -14.93 3.73
CA ASN A 402 -9.07 -15.76 2.71
C ASN A 402 -10.14 -16.75 3.23
N LEU A 403 -10.54 -16.68 4.51
CA LEU A 403 -11.56 -17.56 5.10
C LEU A 403 -13.00 -17.16 4.74
N LEU A 404 -13.27 -15.86 4.63
CA LEU A 404 -14.63 -15.35 4.35
C LEU A 404 -14.89 -15.21 2.85
N PHE A 405 -13.91 -14.72 2.12
CA PHE A 405 -13.97 -14.48 0.69
C PHE A 405 -12.56 -14.57 0.11
N ARG A 406 -12.48 -14.80 -1.20
CA ARG A 406 -11.22 -14.85 -1.91
C ARG A 406 -10.54 -13.49 -1.87
N VAL A 407 -9.27 -13.44 -1.47
CA VAL A 407 -8.40 -12.27 -1.55
C VAL A 407 -7.15 -12.57 -2.35
N GLY A 408 -6.56 -11.55 -2.97
CA GLY A 408 -5.27 -11.66 -3.67
C GLY A 408 -4.13 -11.86 -2.68
N PHE A 409 -3.72 -10.79 -1.99
CA PHE A 409 -2.58 -10.86 -1.07
C PHE A 409 -2.99 -11.36 0.32
N VAL A 410 -2.68 -12.62 0.63
CA VAL A 410 -2.90 -13.25 1.97
C VAL A 410 -1.70 -13.03 2.90
N ILE A 411 -0.59 -12.52 2.37
CA ILE A 411 0.63 -12.18 3.11
C ILE A 411 1.18 -10.86 2.57
N ALA A 412 1.42 -9.93 3.48
CA ALA A 412 2.10 -8.65 3.25
C ALA A 412 2.37 -7.98 4.60
N GLU A 413 3.38 -7.12 4.67
CA GLU A 413 3.68 -6.34 5.88
C GLU A 413 2.47 -5.47 6.27
N ARG A 414 1.89 -4.76 5.29
CA ARG A 414 0.71 -3.90 5.48
C ARG A 414 -0.50 -4.62 6.07
N VAL A 415 -0.67 -5.92 5.81
CA VAL A 415 -1.80 -6.71 6.33
C VAL A 415 -1.67 -6.95 7.83
N LEU A 416 -0.45 -6.89 8.37
CA LEU A 416 -0.12 -7.23 9.75
C LEU A 416 0.01 -6.01 10.68
N TYR A 417 -0.19 -4.78 10.18
CA TYR A 417 -0.10 -3.56 10.97
C TYR A 417 -1.08 -3.52 12.16
N LEU A 418 -2.36 -3.79 11.92
CA LEU A 418 -3.37 -3.90 13.00
C LEU A 418 -3.20 -5.19 13.82
N PRO A 419 -3.01 -6.38 13.21
CA PRO A 419 -2.75 -7.62 13.94
C PRO A 419 -1.57 -7.56 14.92
N SER A 420 -0.53 -6.77 14.61
CA SER A 420 0.64 -6.63 15.47
C SER A 420 0.29 -6.05 16.84
N THR A 421 -0.82 -5.30 16.99
CA THR A 421 -1.29 -4.81 18.30
C THR A 421 -1.57 -5.95 19.27
N GLY A 422 -2.29 -6.98 18.81
CA GLY A 422 -2.57 -8.19 19.59
C GLY A 422 -1.31 -8.96 19.92
N PHE A 423 -0.38 -9.06 18.96
CA PHE A 423 0.94 -9.66 19.19
C PHE A 423 1.73 -8.92 20.27
N CYS A 424 1.84 -7.59 20.20
CA CYS A 424 2.54 -6.79 21.20
C CYS A 424 1.96 -6.97 22.61
N MET A 425 0.64 -7.10 22.73
CA MET A 425 -0.01 -7.41 24.01
C MET A 425 0.39 -8.77 24.58
N LEU A 426 0.44 -9.80 23.73
CA LEU A 426 0.85 -11.15 24.14
C LEU A 426 2.31 -11.16 24.63
N ILE A 427 3.21 -10.43 23.96
CA ILE A 427 4.60 -10.31 24.40
C ILE A 427 4.68 -9.59 25.75
N ALA A 428 3.99 -8.47 25.94
CA ALA A 428 3.98 -7.75 27.22
C ALA A 428 3.42 -8.61 28.38
N LEU A 429 2.36 -9.40 28.11
CA LEU A 429 1.83 -10.38 29.08
C LEU A 429 2.85 -11.49 29.37
N GLY A 430 3.55 -11.99 28.35
CA GLY A 430 4.62 -12.98 28.50
C GLY A 430 5.76 -12.47 29.36
N VAL A 431 6.21 -11.23 29.14
CA VAL A 431 7.23 -10.56 29.98
C VAL A 431 6.77 -10.52 31.43
N ARG A 432 5.55 -10.05 31.70
CA ARG A 432 4.98 -10.05 33.07
C ARG A 432 4.98 -11.45 33.68
N GLN A 433 4.51 -12.46 32.95
CA GLN A 433 4.45 -13.83 33.44
C GLN A 433 5.84 -14.38 33.79
N LEU A 434 6.85 -14.10 32.98
CA LEU A 434 8.24 -14.47 33.28
C LEU A 434 8.76 -13.74 34.51
N SER A 435 8.39 -12.47 34.70
CA SER A 435 8.81 -11.67 35.85
C SER A 435 8.22 -12.14 37.18
N THR A 436 7.07 -12.84 37.15
CA THR A 436 6.48 -13.47 38.35
C THR A 436 7.19 -14.76 38.80
N LEU A 437 8.07 -15.35 37.99
CA LEU A 437 8.72 -16.62 38.34
C LEU A 437 9.77 -16.47 39.45
N SER A 438 10.65 -15.48 39.34
CA SER A 438 11.62 -15.13 40.37
C SER A 438 12.20 -13.73 40.12
N PRO A 439 12.39 -12.90 41.17
CA PRO A 439 13.08 -11.60 41.07
C PRO A 439 14.50 -11.68 40.49
N GLU A 440 15.19 -12.82 40.63
CA GLU A 440 16.55 -13.01 40.10
C GLU A 440 16.62 -12.86 38.57
N TYR A 441 15.52 -13.15 37.87
CA TYR A 441 15.44 -13.02 36.42
C TYR A 441 15.12 -11.59 35.94
N HIS A 442 14.79 -10.66 36.82
CA HIS A 442 14.34 -9.31 36.45
C HIS A 442 15.36 -8.56 35.59
N GLN A 443 16.65 -8.65 35.92
CA GLN A 443 17.71 -8.01 35.14
C GLN A 443 17.85 -8.65 33.75
N THR A 444 17.78 -9.98 33.67
CA THR A 444 17.84 -10.73 32.41
C THR A 444 16.64 -10.40 31.53
N ILE A 445 15.43 -10.44 32.06
CA ILE A 445 14.18 -10.11 31.34
C ILE A 445 14.24 -8.69 30.80
N ARG A 446 14.65 -7.71 31.61
CA ARG A 446 14.80 -6.31 31.17
C ARG A 446 15.83 -6.18 30.05
N SER A 447 16.98 -6.83 30.19
CA SER A 447 18.06 -6.78 29.20
C SER A 447 17.65 -7.46 27.89
N SER A 448 16.97 -8.61 27.95
CA SER A 448 16.44 -9.32 26.78
C SER A 448 15.36 -8.52 26.07
N PHE A 449 14.45 -7.86 26.81
CA PHE A 449 13.43 -7.02 26.20
C PHE A 449 14.04 -5.77 25.54
N MET A 450 15.04 -5.14 26.17
CA MET A 450 15.75 -4.02 25.57
C MET A 450 16.52 -4.45 24.31
N MET A 451 17.18 -5.62 24.34
CA MET A 451 17.82 -6.19 23.16
C MET A 451 16.81 -6.43 22.04
N LEU A 452 15.65 -7.01 22.35
CA LEU A 452 14.56 -7.19 21.39
C LEU A 452 14.13 -5.85 20.76
N LEU A 453 13.88 -4.81 21.57
CA LEU A 453 13.51 -3.49 21.08
C LEU A 453 14.57 -2.88 20.16
N VAL A 454 15.85 -2.96 20.54
CA VAL A 454 16.96 -2.43 19.74
C VAL A 454 17.08 -3.21 18.42
N THR A 455 17.01 -4.55 18.46
CA THR A 455 17.05 -5.37 17.24
C THR A 455 15.90 -5.04 16.30
N MET A 456 14.67 -4.91 16.83
CA MET A 456 13.50 -4.54 16.03
C MET A 456 13.64 -3.12 15.44
N ALA A 457 14.09 -2.14 16.22
CA ALA A 457 14.34 -0.79 15.72
C ALA A 457 15.43 -0.75 14.63
N LEU A 458 16.51 -1.51 14.79
CA LEU A 458 17.57 -1.62 13.78
C LEU A 458 17.06 -2.29 12.49
N LYS A 459 16.26 -3.35 12.61
CA LYS A 459 15.62 -4.00 11.46
C LYS A 459 14.64 -3.06 10.75
N SER A 460 13.84 -2.30 11.50
CA SER A 460 12.96 -1.27 10.95
C SER A 460 13.75 -0.18 10.22
N CYS A 461 14.88 0.25 10.77
CA CYS A 461 15.76 1.25 10.16
C CYS A 461 16.37 0.71 8.85
N GLN A 462 16.84 -0.54 8.84
CA GLN A 462 17.34 -1.19 7.64
C GLN A 462 16.24 -1.33 6.58
N ARG A 463 15.11 -1.93 6.95
CA ARG A 463 13.99 -2.16 6.02
C ARG A 463 13.42 -0.85 5.49
N SER A 464 13.39 0.22 6.28
CA SER A 464 12.98 1.56 5.82
C SER A 464 13.91 2.15 4.74
N LYS A 465 15.21 1.82 4.77
CA LYS A 465 16.15 2.22 3.70
C LYS A 465 15.89 1.47 2.41
N GLU A 466 15.50 0.20 2.48
CA GLU A 466 15.17 -0.61 1.30
C GLU A 466 13.97 -0.02 0.53
N TRP A 467 13.08 0.70 1.21
CA TRP A 467 12.00 1.49 0.59
C TRP A 467 12.46 2.87 0.05
N GLY A 468 13.77 3.09 -0.05
CA GLY A 468 14.38 4.32 -0.53
C GLY A 468 14.24 4.50 -2.03
N THR A 469 14.67 3.50 -2.81
CA THR A 469 14.62 3.50 -4.28
C THR A 469 14.05 2.19 -4.80
N GLU A 470 13.51 2.19 -6.02
CA GLU A 470 13.01 0.94 -6.64
C GLU A 470 14.13 -0.11 -6.76
N GLN A 471 15.36 0.32 -7.03
CA GLN A 471 16.52 -0.57 -7.13
C GLN A 471 16.81 -1.29 -5.82
N GLU A 472 16.86 -0.57 -4.69
CA GLU A 472 17.10 -1.16 -3.37
C GLU A 472 15.93 -2.07 -2.96
N LEU A 473 14.69 -1.63 -3.22
CA LEU A 473 13.49 -2.37 -2.87
C LEU A 473 13.44 -3.72 -3.59
N PHE A 474 13.66 -3.73 -4.91
CA PHE A 474 13.62 -4.96 -5.71
C PHE A 474 14.83 -5.86 -5.43
N ARG A 475 16.01 -5.29 -5.21
CA ARG A 475 17.20 -6.07 -4.83
C ARG A 475 17.03 -6.75 -3.46
N SER A 476 16.47 -6.05 -2.47
CA SER A 476 16.19 -6.65 -1.16
C SER A 476 15.20 -7.81 -1.28
N ALA A 477 14.20 -7.69 -2.17
CA ALA A 477 13.22 -8.73 -2.42
C ALA A 477 13.82 -9.98 -3.07
N LEU A 478 14.82 -9.86 -3.95
CA LEU A 478 15.48 -11.04 -4.53
C LEU A 478 16.16 -11.92 -3.48
N ALA A 479 16.70 -11.33 -2.41
CA ALA A 479 17.35 -12.07 -1.34
C ALA A 479 16.37 -12.97 -0.55
N VAL A 480 15.08 -12.61 -0.56
CA VAL A 480 14.03 -13.27 0.22
C VAL A 480 13.08 -14.08 -0.65
N CYS A 481 12.65 -13.56 -1.81
CA CYS A 481 11.76 -14.20 -2.75
C CYS A 481 12.48 -14.45 -4.11
N PRO A 482 13.55 -15.28 -4.18
CA PRO A 482 14.28 -15.53 -5.43
C PRO A 482 13.49 -16.33 -6.47
N LEU A 483 12.27 -16.78 -6.13
CA LEU A 483 11.37 -17.48 -7.04
C LEU A 483 10.21 -16.59 -7.52
N ASN A 484 10.23 -15.29 -7.18
CA ASN A 484 9.17 -14.37 -7.58
C ASN A 484 9.47 -13.76 -8.96
N ALA A 485 8.73 -14.20 -9.98
CA ALA A 485 8.90 -13.72 -11.35
C ALA A 485 8.71 -12.20 -11.48
N LYS A 486 7.83 -11.59 -10.67
CA LYS A 486 7.57 -10.15 -10.67
C LYS A 486 8.77 -9.36 -10.17
N VAL A 487 9.49 -9.89 -9.18
CA VAL A 487 10.72 -9.25 -8.67
C VAL A 487 11.79 -9.26 -9.74
N HIS A 488 12.05 -10.41 -10.37
CA HIS A 488 13.00 -10.52 -11.49
C HIS A 488 12.65 -9.56 -12.65
N TYR A 489 11.37 -9.51 -13.05
CA TYR A 489 10.89 -8.56 -14.07
C TYR A 489 11.19 -7.10 -13.69
N ASN A 490 10.92 -6.72 -12.45
CA ASN A 490 11.13 -5.34 -11.99
C ASN A 490 12.63 -4.99 -11.87
N VAL A 491 13.48 -5.93 -11.47
CA VAL A 491 14.95 -5.76 -11.51
C VAL A 491 15.43 -5.60 -12.96
N ALA A 492 14.92 -6.43 -13.87
CA ALA A 492 15.25 -6.36 -15.29
C ALA A 492 14.84 -5.01 -15.92
N LYS A 493 13.66 -4.51 -15.56
CA LYS A 493 13.17 -3.20 -16.00
C LYS A 493 14.10 -2.08 -15.53
N ASN A 494 14.45 -2.07 -14.24
CA ASN A 494 15.37 -1.06 -13.71
C ASN A 494 16.76 -1.15 -14.35
N ALA A 495 17.26 -2.36 -14.60
CA ALA A 495 18.53 -2.56 -15.30
C ALA A 495 18.48 -2.01 -16.73
N ALA A 496 17.38 -2.25 -17.47
CA ALA A 496 17.17 -1.72 -18.81
C ALA A 496 17.10 -0.19 -18.81
N ASP A 497 16.39 0.41 -17.86
CA ASP A 497 16.27 1.87 -17.72
C ASP A 497 17.63 2.53 -17.39
N LEU A 498 18.52 1.82 -16.69
CA LEU A 498 19.91 2.23 -16.41
C LEU A 498 20.89 1.94 -17.57
N GLY A 499 20.44 1.26 -18.63
CA GLY A 499 21.27 0.87 -19.76
C GLY A 499 22.09 -0.40 -19.56
N ASP A 500 21.94 -1.11 -18.44
CA ASP A 500 22.54 -2.44 -18.21
C ASP A 500 21.73 -3.52 -18.94
N LYS A 501 21.99 -3.61 -20.24
CA LYS A 501 21.31 -4.57 -21.12
C LYS A 501 21.57 -6.03 -20.75
N GLN A 502 22.76 -6.33 -20.18
CA GLN A 502 23.12 -7.70 -19.84
C GLN A 502 22.28 -8.19 -18.66
N LEU A 503 22.27 -7.43 -17.55
CA LEU A 503 21.47 -7.79 -16.39
C LEU A 503 19.97 -7.83 -16.74
N ALA A 504 19.49 -6.88 -17.56
CA ALA A 504 18.11 -6.89 -18.02
C ALA A 504 17.74 -8.18 -18.78
N LEU A 505 18.61 -8.63 -19.70
CA LEU A 505 18.40 -9.87 -20.45
C LEU A 505 18.33 -11.09 -19.53
N GLU A 506 19.29 -11.21 -18.60
CA GLU A 506 19.37 -12.31 -17.65
C GLU A 506 18.11 -12.37 -16.76
N GLU A 507 17.73 -11.25 -16.18
CA GLU A 507 16.62 -11.16 -15.22
C GLU A 507 15.24 -11.33 -15.89
N TYR A 508 15.02 -10.78 -17.10
CA TYR A 508 13.80 -11.07 -17.86
C TYR A 508 13.71 -12.55 -18.24
N THR A 509 14.83 -13.18 -18.59
CA THR A 509 14.86 -14.62 -18.91
C THR A 509 14.50 -15.46 -17.68
N ILE A 510 15.00 -15.10 -16.50
CA ILE A 510 14.63 -15.76 -15.25
C ILE A 510 13.15 -15.55 -14.93
N ALA A 511 12.62 -14.33 -15.11
CA ALA A 511 11.20 -14.04 -14.91
C ALA A 511 10.31 -14.94 -15.79
N LEU A 512 10.66 -15.11 -17.07
CA LEU A 512 9.93 -16.00 -18.00
C LEU A 512 10.14 -17.48 -17.69
N LYS A 513 11.29 -17.88 -17.15
CA LYS A 513 11.50 -19.26 -16.67
C LYS A 513 10.62 -19.59 -15.48
N LEU A 514 10.44 -18.64 -14.55
CA LEU A 514 9.60 -18.78 -13.37
C LEU A 514 8.11 -18.67 -13.71
N HIS A 515 7.75 -17.80 -14.65
CA HIS A 515 6.38 -17.63 -15.13
C HIS A 515 6.35 -17.50 -16.67
N PRO A 516 6.21 -18.62 -17.39
CA PRO A 516 6.23 -18.64 -18.86
C PRO A 516 5.09 -17.90 -19.55
N GLU A 517 4.04 -17.48 -18.83
CA GLU A 517 2.91 -16.72 -19.38
C GLU A 517 3.01 -15.21 -19.09
N TYR A 518 4.17 -14.72 -18.60
CA TYR A 518 4.31 -13.32 -18.19
C TYR A 518 4.43 -12.37 -19.38
N GLU A 519 3.31 -11.86 -19.89
CA GLU A 519 3.25 -11.14 -21.15
C GLU A 519 4.03 -9.81 -21.14
N GLN A 520 4.07 -9.11 -19.99
CA GLN A 520 4.86 -7.88 -19.86
C GLN A 520 6.37 -8.16 -19.96
N ALA A 521 6.85 -9.25 -19.36
CA ALA A 521 8.24 -9.65 -19.45
C ALA A 521 8.61 -10.05 -20.88
N MET A 522 7.73 -10.77 -21.59
CA MET A 522 7.92 -11.10 -23.01
C MET A 522 8.02 -9.84 -23.88
N ASN A 523 7.12 -8.87 -23.67
CA ASN A 523 7.13 -7.61 -24.42
C ASN A 523 8.44 -6.83 -24.22
N ASN A 524 8.90 -6.70 -22.97
CA ASN A 524 10.11 -5.93 -22.68
C ASN A 524 11.38 -6.65 -23.13
N LEU A 525 11.45 -7.98 -22.94
CA LEU A 525 12.55 -8.79 -23.46
C LEU A 525 12.60 -8.77 -24.99
N GLY A 526 11.43 -8.85 -25.66
CA GLY A 526 11.33 -8.74 -27.11
C GLY A 526 11.87 -7.41 -27.64
N ASN A 527 11.57 -6.30 -26.95
CA ASN A 527 12.17 -5.00 -27.28
C ASN A 527 13.69 -4.98 -27.10
N LEU A 528 14.19 -5.56 -26.01
CA LEU A 528 15.63 -5.63 -25.76
C LEU A 528 16.37 -6.47 -26.81
N LEU A 529 15.79 -7.62 -27.20
CA LEU A 529 16.31 -8.48 -28.25
C LEU A 529 16.29 -7.80 -29.63
N ARG A 530 15.21 -7.06 -29.95
CA ARG A 530 15.13 -6.24 -31.15
C ARG A 530 16.27 -5.23 -31.19
N ASP A 531 16.51 -4.51 -30.10
CA ASP A 531 17.58 -3.51 -30.02
C ASP A 531 18.98 -4.14 -30.09
N GLY A 532 19.10 -5.44 -29.79
CA GLY A 532 20.30 -6.25 -29.99
C GLY A 532 20.42 -6.90 -31.39
N GLY A 533 19.43 -6.72 -32.27
CA GLY A 533 19.40 -7.31 -33.61
C GLY A 533 18.84 -8.74 -33.68
N HIS A 534 18.39 -9.32 -32.57
CA HIS A 534 17.83 -10.67 -32.48
C HIS A 534 16.34 -10.69 -32.87
N LEU A 535 16.04 -10.28 -34.12
CA LEU A 535 14.67 -10.03 -34.57
C LEU A 535 13.76 -11.27 -34.57
N ASN A 536 14.27 -12.46 -34.93
CA ASN A 536 13.46 -13.68 -34.94
C ASN A 536 13.04 -14.13 -33.54
N GLU A 537 13.94 -13.99 -32.56
CA GLU A 537 13.64 -14.32 -31.16
C GLU A 537 12.64 -13.32 -30.56
N ALA A 538 12.81 -12.03 -30.89
CA ALA A 538 11.87 -10.98 -30.51
C ALA A 538 10.46 -11.22 -31.08
N GLU A 539 10.36 -11.61 -32.36
CA GLU A 539 9.08 -11.93 -33.00
C GLU A 539 8.38 -13.09 -32.29
N SER A 540 9.10 -14.16 -31.97
CA SER A 540 8.56 -15.33 -31.26
C SER A 540 7.99 -14.95 -29.89
N LEU A 541 8.74 -14.17 -29.09
CA LEU A 541 8.29 -13.73 -27.77
C LEU A 541 7.09 -12.78 -27.84
N LEU A 542 7.11 -11.81 -28.76
CA LEU A 542 6.02 -10.86 -28.93
C LEU A 542 4.74 -11.54 -29.45
N THR A 543 4.88 -12.55 -30.33
CA THR A 543 3.76 -13.38 -30.78
C THR A 543 3.13 -14.15 -29.62
N GLN A 544 3.95 -14.71 -28.72
CA GLN A 544 3.45 -15.35 -27.51
C GLN A 544 2.72 -14.35 -26.60
N ALA A 545 3.30 -13.16 -26.40
CA ALA A 545 2.70 -12.12 -25.56
C ALA A 545 1.30 -11.72 -26.03
N VAL A 546 1.11 -11.50 -27.34
CA VAL A 546 -0.20 -11.15 -27.90
C VAL A 546 -1.17 -12.34 -27.97
N THR A 547 -0.66 -13.57 -28.02
CA THR A 547 -1.49 -14.78 -27.91
C THR A 547 -2.06 -14.94 -26.50
N ILE A 548 -1.24 -14.72 -25.47
CA ILE A 548 -1.65 -14.76 -24.06
C ILE A 548 -2.62 -13.60 -23.76
N ARG A 549 -2.29 -12.40 -24.26
CA ARG A 549 -3.10 -11.20 -24.05
C ARG A 549 -3.42 -10.49 -25.37
N PRO A 550 -4.51 -10.89 -26.05
CA PRO A 550 -4.89 -10.31 -27.35
C PRO A 550 -5.12 -8.80 -27.32
N ASN A 551 -5.57 -8.23 -26.19
CA ASN A 551 -5.80 -6.79 -26.07
C ASN A 551 -4.55 -5.95 -25.71
N PHE A 552 -3.35 -6.53 -25.74
CA PHE A 552 -2.11 -5.86 -25.37
C PHE A 552 -1.56 -4.99 -26.50
N ALA A 553 -2.16 -3.80 -26.70
CA ALA A 553 -1.82 -2.90 -27.81
C ALA A 553 -0.32 -2.58 -27.97
N ALA A 554 0.41 -2.43 -26.86
CA ALA A 554 1.86 -2.15 -26.91
C ALA A 554 2.66 -3.34 -27.48
N ALA A 555 2.29 -4.58 -27.13
CA ALA A 555 2.93 -5.78 -27.66
C ALA A 555 2.64 -5.96 -29.16
N TRP A 556 1.41 -5.69 -29.60
CA TRP A 556 1.06 -5.67 -31.03
C TRP A 556 1.88 -4.64 -31.81
N MET A 557 2.01 -3.42 -31.30
CA MET A 557 2.85 -2.40 -31.94
C MET A 557 4.31 -2.86 -32.02
N ASN A 558 4.87 -3.40 -30.93
CA ASN A 558 6.25 -3.89 -30.92
C ASN A 558 6.45 -5.08 -31.86
N LEU A 559 5.46 -5.98 -31.97
CA LEU A 559 5.47 -7.08 -32.94
C LEU A 559 5.52 -6.53 -34.37
N GLY A 560 4.71 -5.53 -34.69
CA GLY A 560 4.72 -4.86 -36.00
C GLY A 560 6.07 -4.22 -36.33
N ILE A 561 6.74 -3.62 -35.35
CA ILE A 561 8.09 -3.05 -35.54
C ILE A 561 9.10 -4.15 -35.89
N VAL A 562 9.06 -5.27 -35.17
CA VAL A 562 9.97 -6.39 -35.42
C VAL A 562 9.70 -7.03 -36.79
N GLN A 563 8.43 -7.25 -37.13
CA GLN A 563 8.01 -7.79 -38.44
C GLN A 563 8.41 -6.88 -39.60
N ALA A 564 8.29 -5.56 -39.44
CA ALA A 564 8.78 -4.59 -40.43
C ALA A 564 10.30 -4.72 -40.62
N GLY A 565 11.07 -4.84 -39.53
CA GLY A 565 12.52 -5.09 -39.59
C GLY A 565 12.90 -6.41 -40.27
N LEU A 566 12.05 -7.43 -40.16
CA LEU A 566 12.15 -8.71 -40.89
C LEU A 566 11.62 -8.65 -42.33
N LYS A 567 11.13 -7.48 -42.79
CA LYS A 567 10.48 -7.26 -44.08
C LYS A 567 9.20 -8.06 -44.30
N LYS A 568 8.54 -8.49 -43.22
CA LYS A 568 7.21 -9.11 -43.22
C LYS A 568 6.14 -8.03 -43.19
N TYR A 569 6.04 -7.31 -44.30
CA TYR A 569 5.28 -6.05 -44.35
C TYR A 569 3.77 -6.21 -44.13
N GLN A 570 3.18 -7.31 -44.60
CA GLN A 570 1.76 -7.59 -44.42
C GLN A 570 1.44 -7.88 -42.94
N ASP A 571 2.21 -8.78 -42.32
CA ASP A 571 2.06 -9.11 -40.90
C ASP A 571 2.24 -7.87 -40.01
N ALA A 572 3.21 -7.01 -40.36
CA ALA A 572 3.45 -5.76 -39.63
C ALA A 572 2.26 -4.79 -39.68
N GLU A 573 1.64 -4.64 -40.87
CA GLU A 573 0.44 -3.80 -41.05
C GLU A 573 -0.72 -4.35 -40.22
N GLU A 574 -0.96 -5.66 -40.24
CA GLU A 574 -1.99 -6.31 -39.42
C GLU A 574 -1.75 -6.10 -37.92
N SER A 575 -0.51 -6.26 -37.46
CA SER A 575 -0.12 -6.02 -36.07
C SER A 575 -0.37 -4.57 -35.64
N TYR A 576 0.02 -3.58 -36.46
CA TYR A 576 -0.26 -2.16 -36.17
C TYR A 576 -1.76 -1.84 -36.16
N MET A 577 -2.52 -2.39 -37.11
CA MET A 577 -3.96 -2.18 -37.16
C MET A 577 -4.65 -2.79 -35.94
N THR A 578 -4.22 -3.97 -35.49
CA THR A 578 -4.72 -4.61 -34.27
C THR A 578 -4.35 -3.80 -33.01
N ALA A 579 -3.14 -3.26 -32.94
CA ALA A 579 -2.75 -2.33 -31.88
C ALA A 579 -3.69 -1.10 -31.82
N LEU A 580 -4.03 -0.53 -32.98
CA LEU A 580 -4.92 0.62 -33.11
C LEU A 580 -6.40 0.26 -32.83
N GLN A 581 -6.84 -0.96 -33.11
CA GLN A 581 -8.16 -1.44 -32.70
C GLN A 581 -8.29 -1.46 -31.17
N HIS A 582 -7.26 -1.93 -30.46
CA HIS A 582 -7.25 -1.97 -29.00
C HIS A 582 -6.93 -0.61 -28.36
N ARG A 583 -6.16 0.25 -29.05
CA ARG A 583 -5.81 1.59 -28.59
C ARG A 583 -5.90 2.61 -29.75
N PRO A 584 -7.09 3.18 -30.02
CA PRO A 584 -7.27 4.10 -31.15
C PRO A 584 -6.48 5.41 -31.04
N LYS A 585 -6.23 5.88 -29.80
CA LYS A 585 -5.41 7.07 -29.53
C LYS A 585 -3.96 6.65 -29.26
N TYR A 586 -3.24 6.24 -30.30
CA TYR A 586 -1.86 5.77 -30.19
C TYR A 586 -0.93 6.42 -31.25
N PRO A 587 -0.47 7.67 -31.00
CA PRO A 587 0.32 8.44 -31.98
C PRO A 587 1.55 7.69 -32.51
N ASP A 588 2.31 7.05 -31.62
CA ASP A 588 3.54 6.36 -31.99
C ASP A 588 3.27 5.13 -32.90
N CYS A 589 2.10 4.48 -32.74
CA CYS A 589 1.69 3.37 -33.60
C CYS A 589 1.35 3.85 -35.02
N TYR A 590 0.59 4.96 -35.14
CA TYR A 590 0.35 5.61 -36.43
C TYR A 590 1.65 6.08 -37.10
N TYR A 591 2.59 6.59 -36.31
CA TYR A 591 3.90 6.98 -36.83
C TYR A 591 4.67 5.80 -37.43
N ASN A 592 4.71 4.66 -36.72
CA ASN A 592 5.37 3.45 -37.20
C ASN A 592 4.66 2.84 -38.41
N LEU A 593 3.33 2.90 -38.47
CA LEU A 593 2.54 2.50 -39.63
C LEU A 593 2.87 3.38 -40.86
N GLY A 594 3.03 4.69 -40.67
CA GLY A 594 3.47 5.60 -41.74
C GLY A 594 4.87 5.27 -42.27
N ASN A 595 5.80 4.90 -41.37
CA ASN A 595 7.13 4.45 -41.79
C ASN A 595 7.06 3.14 -42.59
N LEU A 596 6.24 2.19 -42.16
CA LEU A 596 6.00 0.94 -42.89
C LEU A 596 5.47 1.21 -44.31
N TYR A 597 4.50 2.11 -44.45
CA TYR A 597 3.96 2.48 -45.77
C TYR A 597 4.98 3.21 -46.63
N LEU A 598 5.82 4.07 -46.05
CA LEU A 598 6.91 4.71 -46.78
C LEU A 598 7.88 3.67 -47.37
N GLU A 599 8.27 2.66 -46.58
CA GLU A 599 9.16 1.58 -47.05
C GLU A 599 8.56 0.77 -48.20
N GLN A 600 7.23 0.64 -48.24
CA GLN A 600 6.50 -0.02 -49.33
C GLN A 600 6.25 0.91 -50.54
N GLY A 601 6.63 2.19 -50.48
CA GLY A 601 6.32 3.18 -51.52
C GLY A 601 4.87 3.67 -51.55
N ARG A 602 4.07 3.34 -50.53
CA ARG A 602 2.66 3.76 -50.38
C ARG A 602 2.60 5.16 -49.77
N HIS A 603 2.99 6.17 -50.55
CA HIS A 603 3.19 7.54 -50.07
C HIS A 603 1.93 8.22 -49.50
N ASP A 604 0.76 7.97 -50.10
CA ASP A 604 -0.50 8.56 -49.65
C ASP A 604 -0.95 7.95 -48.31
N ASP A 605 -0.82 6.62 -48.15
CA ASP A 605 -1.11 5.96 -46.88
C ASP A 605 -0.13 6.39 -45.78
N ALA A 606 1.15 6.57 -46.12
CA ALA A 606 2.16 7.08 -45.19
C ALA A 606 1.81 8.50 -44.69
N TYR A 607 1.35 9.37 -45.59
CA TYR A 607 0.89 10.72 -45.25
C TYR A 607 -0.30 10.67 -44.28
N GLU A 608 -1.33 9.89 -44.58
CA GLU A 608 -2.52 9.78 -43.72
C GLU A 608 -2.18 9.19 -42.34
N ALA A 609 -1.30 8.18 -42.27
CA ALA A 609 -0.86 7.61 -41.01
C ALA A 609 -0.08 8.64 -40.16
N TRP A 610 0.90 9.34 -40.73
CA TRP A 610 1.60 10.41 -40.01
C TRP A 610 0.69 11.59 -39.65
N ARG A 611 -0.29 11.91 -40.49
CA ARG A 611 -1.29 12.94 -40.21
C ARG A 611 -2.07 12.60 -38.95
N ASN A 612 -2.61 11.39 -38.86
CA ASN A 612 -3.28 10.88 -37.67
C ASN A 612 -2.38 10.94 -36.42
N ALA A 613 -1.09 10.59 -36.55
CA ALA A 613 -0.13 10.71 -35.44
C ALA A 613 -0.01 12.16 -34.94
N THR A 614 0.08 13.13 -35.87
CA THR A 614 0.21 14.55 -35.54
C THR A 614 -1.08 15.20 -35.05
N GLU A 615 -2.25 14.73 -35.48
CA GLU A 615 -3.54 15.18 -34.96
C GLU A 615 -3.74 14.74 -33.50
N LEU A 616 -3.32 13.52 -33.17
CA LEU A 616 -3.34 13.02 -31.80
C LEU A 616 -2.24 13.62 -30.93
N LYS A 617 -1.08 13.93 -31.51
CA LYS A 617 0.07 14.55 -30.81
C LYS A 617 0.70 15.63 -31.71
N PRO A 618 0.22 16.89 -31.63
CA PRO A 618 0.76 17.99 -32.44
C PRO A 618 2.24 18.26 -32.24
N THR A 619 2.81 17.81 -31.12
CA THR A 619 4.24 17.92 -30.79
C THR A 619 5.09 16.77 -31.34
N HIS A 620 4.55 15.89 -32.19
CA HIS A 620 5.29 14.75 -32.77
C HIS A 620 6.23 15.20 -33.91
N VAL A 621 7.36 15.82 -33.57
CA VAL A 621 8.34 16.44 -34.50
C VAL A 621 8.74 15.54 -35.67
N VAL A 622 9.00 14.25 -35.41
CA VAL A 622 9.51 13.32 -36.43
C VAL A 622 8.45 12.99 -37.49
N ALA A 623 7.17 12.88 -37.12
CA ALA A 623 6.08 12.60 -38.05
C ALA A 623 5.86 13.80 -38.99
N TRP A 624 5.86 15.01 -38.44
CA TRP A 624 5.84 16.24 -39.24
C TRP A 624 7.01 16.31 -40.21
N SER A 625 8.21 16.02 -39.74
CA SER A 625 9.42 16.05 -40.57
C SER A 625 9.35 15.03 -41.69
N ASN A 626 8.94 13.79 -41.41
CA ASN A 626 8.80 12.73 -42.39
C ASN A 626 7.77 13.09 -43.47
N MET A 627 6.62 13.68 -43.10
CA MET A 627 5.63 14.16 -44.08
C MET A 627 6.22 15.22 -45.03
N VAL A 628 6.88 16.25 -44.49
CA VAL A 628 7.46 17.33 -45.30
C VAL A 628 8.53 16.80 -46.25
N ILE A 629 9.46 15.99 -45.74
CA ILE A 629 10.55 15.41 -46.53
C ILE A 629 10.00 14.50 -47.62
N MET A 630 9.06 13.61 -47.28
CA MET A 630 8.44 12.69 -48.24
C MET A 630 7.73 13.47 -49.34
N LEU A 631 6.84 14.40 -49.00
CA LEU A 631 6.06 15.18 -49.98
C LEU A 631 6.96 16.01 -50.91
N ASP A 632 8.04 16.59 -50.38
CA ASP A 632 9.03 17.31 -51.19
C ASP A 632 9.78 16.37 -52.15
N SER A 633 10.14 15.17 -51.68
CA SER A 633 10.85 14.17 -52.48
C SER A 633 10.03 13.64 -53.66
N ILE A 634 8.72 13.43 -53.47
CA ILE A 634 7.80 12.97 -54.53
C ILE A 634 7.26 14.11 -55.40
N GLY A 635 7.72 15.35 -55.18
CA GLY A 635 7.37 16.51 -55.99
C GLY A 635 6.05 17.21 -55.61
N ARG A 636 5.34 16.76 -54.57
CA ARG A 636 4.15 17.43 -54.01
C ARG A 636 4.53 18.63 -53.11
N ARG A 637 5.37 19.52 -53.66
CA ARG A 637 6.08 20.58 -52.92
C ARG A 637 5.16 21.65 -52.34
N GLN A 638 4.04 21.96 -52.98
CA GLN A 638 3.06 22.90 -52.43
C GLN A 638 2.40 22.35 -51.16
N VAL A 639 2.09 21.06 -51.15
CA VAL A 639 1.55 20.38 -49.95
C VAL A 639 2.60 20.31 -48.86
N ALA A 640 3.86 19.98 -49.21
CA ALA A 640 4.98 20.01 -48.28
C ALA A 640 5.16 21.39 -47.61
N GLU A 641 5.01 22.48 -48.38
CA GLU A 641 5.04 23.85 -47.83
C GLU A 641 3.91 24.08 -46.81
N GLN A 642 2.68 23.68 -47.15
CA GLN A 642 1.53 23.84 -46.28
C GLN A 642 1.69 23.07 -44.97
N VAL A 643 2.07 21.78 -45.07
CA VAL A 643 2.31 20.90 -43.92
C VAL A 643 3.44 21.44 -43.04
N GLY A 644 4.55 21.90 -43.65
CA GLY A 644 5.66 22.49 -42.90
C GLY A 644 5.27 23.78 -42.17
N ARG A 645 4.43 24.62 -42.76
CA ARG A 645 3.91 25.82 -42.08
C ARG A 645 2.99 25.46 -40.93
N GLU A 646 2.09 24.50 -41.13
CA GLU A 646 1.21 23.99 -40.08
C GLU A 646 2.00 23.42 -38.91
N ALA A 647 2.99 22.57 -39.17
CA ALA A 647 3.87 22.01 -38.14
C ALA A 647 4.51 23.12 -37.28
N LEU A 648 4.99 24.20 -37.89
CA LEU A 648 5.59 25.34 -37.19
C LEU A 648 4.60 26.19 -36.38
N THR A 649 3.28 26.07 -36.61
CA THR A 649 2.29 26.68 -35.70
C THR A 649 2.26 25.99 -34.33
N HIS A 650 2.52 24.67 -34.32
CA HIS A 650 2.62 23.87 -33.09
C HIS A 650 4.04 23.84 -32.51
N LEU A 651 5.05 23.92 -33.38
CA LEU A 651 6.46 23.69 -33.07
C LEU A 651 7.36 24.84 -33.60
N PRO A 652 7.16 26.10 -33.15
CA PRO A 652 7.80 27.27 -33.74
C PRO A 652 9.32 27.38 -33.52
N ASN A 653 9.88 26.55 -32.64
CA ASN A 653 11.31 26.56 -32.30
C ASN A 653 12.04 25.28 -32.74
N GLU A 654 11.42 24.46 -33.60
CA GLU A 654 12.06 23.24 -34.12
C GLU A 654 12.95 23.54 -35.33
N ALA A 655 14.26 23.55 -35.12
CA ALA A 655 15.24 23.92 -36.15
C ALA A 655 15.15 23.02 -37.40
N GLY A 656 14.95 21.71 -37.20
CA GLY A 656 14.82 20.75 -38.30
C GLY A 656 13.61 21.00 -39.19
N LEU A 657 12.47 21.41 -38.63
CA LEU A 657 11.26 21.77 -39.40
C LEU A 657 11.47 23.06 -40.19
N HIS A 658 12.12 24.07 -39.60
CA HIS A 658 12.52 25.27 -40.33
C HIS A 658 13.43 24.94 -41.51
N PHE A 659 14.42 24.06 -41.32
CA PHE A 659 15.32 23.62 -42.38
C PHE A 659 14.60 22.85 -43.50
N ASN A 660 13.72 21.90 -43.16
CA ASN A 660 12.96 21.11 -44.14
C ASN A 660 12.02 21.98 -44.97
N LEU A 661 11.32 22.93 -44.33
CA LEU A 661 10.47 23.90 -45.02
C LEU A 661 11.30 24.84 -45.91
N ALA A 662 12.47 25.30 -45.45
CA ALA A 662 13.36 26.15 -46.23
C ALA A 662 13.85 25.46 -47.52
N ASN A 663 14.23 24.17 -47.42
CA ASN A 663 14.61 23.37 -48.60
C ASN A 663 13.45 23.28 -49.62
N THR A 664 12.23 23.00 -49.14
CA THR A 664 11.02 22.94 -49.97
C THR A 664 10.76 24.28 -50.68
N LEU A 665 10.83 25.39 -49.93
CA LEU A 665 10.66 26.75 -50.47
C LEU A 665 11.73 27.12 -51.50
N GLY A 666 12.99 26.69 -51.28
CA GLY A 666 14.08 26.88 -52.23
C GLY A 666 13.80 26.18 -53.56
N LYS A 667 13.30 24.94 -53.53
CA LYS A 667 12.88 24.19 -54.72
C LYS A 667 11.66 24.80 -55.41
N LEU A 668 10.79 25.49 -54.68
CA LEU A 668 9.69 26.30 -55.21
C LEU A 668 10.14 27.69 -55.71
N LYS A 669 11.45 27.98 -55.71
CA LYS A 669 12.05 29.28 -56.08
C LYS A 669 11.59 30.46 -55.21
N GLN A 670 11.05 30.19 -54.02
CA GLN A 670 10.66 31.22 -53.04
C GLN A 670 11.86 31.59 -52.14
N PHE A 671 12.97 31.99 -52.75
CA PHE A 671 14.28 32.11 -52.09
C PHE A 671 14.28 33.08 -50.89
N ALA A 672 13.54 34.18 -50.95
CA ALA A 672 13.45 35.12 -49.83
C ALA A 672 12.77 34.51 -48.58
N LYS A 673 11.77 33.64 -48.78
CA LYS A 673 11.14 32.92 -47.67
C LYS A 673 12.03 31.78 -47.18
N ALA A 674 12.66 31.05 -48.10
CA ALA A 674 13.61 29.99 -47.78
C ALA A 674 14.75 30.51 -46.90
N GLU A 675 15.37 31.64 -47.27
CA GLU A 675 16.42 32.30 -46.49
C GLU A 675 15.98 32.64 -45.06
N ARG A 676 14.77 33.18 -44.87
CA ARG A 676 14.23 33.47 -43.53
C ARG A 676 14.15 32.22 -42.66
N HIS A 677 13.68 31.10 -43.22
CA HIS A 677 13.59 29.84 -42.48
C HIS A 677 14.96 29.21 -42.24
N PHE A 678 15.90 29.29 -43.19
CA PHE A 678 17.29 28.86 -42.98
C PHE A 678 17.97 29.67 -41.87
N LEU A 679 17.85 31.00 -41.89
CA LEU A 679 18.36 31.87 -40.83
C LEU A 679 17.79 31.51 -39.45
N LYS A 680 16.49 31.20 -39.40
CA LYS A 680 15.85 30.76 -38.16
C LYS A 680 16.37 29.38 -37.70
N ALA A 681 16.57 28.43 -38.61
CA ALA A 681 17.17 27.13 -38.30
C ALA A 681 18.60 27.28 -37.76
N THR A 682 19.45 28.10 -38.38
CA THR A 682 20.82 28.38 -37.90
C THR A 682 20.83 29.14 -36.58
N ALA A 683 19.82 29.97 -36.30
CA ALA A 683 19.73 30.66 -35.02
C ALA A 683 19.30 29.73 -33.87
N LEU A 684 18.48 28.71 -34.18
CA LEU A 684 18.01 27.71 -33.21
C LEU A 684 19.06 26.61 -32.97
N ASP A 685 19.85 26.27 -33.99
CA ASP A 685 20.92 25.26 -33.92
C ASP A 685 22.18 25.78 -34.68
N PRO A 686 23.01 26.61 -34.01
CA PRO A 686 24.15 27.29 -34.64
C PRO A 686 25.29 26.37 -35.07
N ASP A 687 25.43 25.20 -34.47
CA ASP A 687 26.56 24.29 -34.71
C ASP A 687 26.29 23.33 -35.90
N ASN A 688 25.09 23.36 -36.47
CA ASN A 688 24.70 22.46 -37.54
C ASN A 688 25.22 22.93 -38.91
N ALA A 689 26.36 22.38 -39.31
CA ALA A 689 27.02 22.71 -40.58
C ALA A 689 26.10 22.56 -41.82
N LYS A 690 25.14 21.63 -41.80
CA LYS A 690 24.18 21.45 -42.92
C LYS A 690 23.27 22.67 -43.10
N TYR A 691 22.88 23.32 -42.00
CA TYR A 691 21.99 24.49 -42.05
C TYR A 691 22.72 25.70 -42.67
N HIS A 692 23.97 25.94 -42.26
CA HIS A 692 24.81 27.00 -42.83
C HIS A 692 25.14 26.77 -44.30
N ALA A 693 25.47 25.54 -44.69
CA ALA A 693 25.78 25.21 -46.08
C ALA A 693 24.58 25.48 -47.01
N ASN A 694 23.37 25.05 -46.62
CA ASN A 694 22.18 25.27 -47.42
C ASN A 694 21.71 26.74 -47.41
N LEU A 695 21.92 27.47 -46.31
CA LEU A 695 21.70 28.92 -46.26
C LEU A 695 22.62 29.64 -47.28
N GLY A 696 23.92 29.32 -47.26
CA GLY A 696 24.89 29.89 -48.18
C GLY A 696 24.53 29.62 -49.65
N MET A 697 24.13 28.38 -49.96
CA MET A 697 23.64 28.02 -51.29
C MET A 697 22.37 28.79 -51.67
N CYS A 698 21.41 28.92 -50.75
CA CYS A 698 20.19 29.67 -50.98
C CYS A 698 20.47 31.15 -51.29
N ILE A 699 21.34 31.79 -50.53
CA ILE A 699 21.75 33.20 -50.74
C ILE A 699 22.46 33.34 -52.09
N PHE A 700 23.38 32.43 -52.40
CA PHE A 700 24.11 32.44 -53.66
C PHE A 700 23.17 32.34 -54.87
N ILE A 701 22.19 31.43 -54.83
CA ILE A 701 21.20 31.27 -55.90
C ILE A 701 20.27 32.49 -55.96
N LYS A 702 19.78 32.98 -54.81
CA LYS A 702 18.92 34.15 -54.71
C LYS A 702 19.53 35.39 -55.35
N ASN A 703 20.84 35.60 -55.20
CA ASN A 703 21.53 36.77 -55.75
C ASN A 703 21.82 36.67 -57.26
N ARG A 704 21.54 35.51 -57.89
CA ARG A 704 21.71 35.27 -59.34
C ARG A 704 20.39 35.28 -60.12
N TYR A 705 19.27 35.20 -59.43
CA TYR A 705 17.91 35.39 -59.97
C TYR A 705 17.42 36.80 -59.63
#